data_AF-A0A2E0QZK4-F1
#
_entry.id   AF-A0A2E0QZK4-F1
#
_cell.length_a   1.000
_cell.length_b   1.000
_cell.length_c   1.000
_cell.angle_alpha   90.00
_cell.angle_beta   90.00
_cell.angle_gamma   90.00
#
_symmetry.space_group_name_H-M   'P 1'
#
loop_
_entity.id
_entity.type
_entity.pdbx_description
1 polymer ?
#
loop_
_entity_poly.entity_id
_entity_poly.type
_entity_poly.pdbx_seq_one_letter_code
_entity_poly.pdbx_strand_id
1 'polypeptide(L)'
;MPLDDSIRNTLESYGIVRDDFDEFPIALGYETQVDQLVDHIEKSAKKSLILMGESGVGKSTILREAFRLLSYTGWSVVETSTAEIMRGTSYLGEWQTRTTQLADIASADLQVLIYVTDIHNLRDTGKSSASKDNMADALMPYLQRGDIVLVGECTPETFRHGFESSPTLQRQVSVFRVPPVEKEKAREILHSAYETIRSEFESTCGCSLELSAVTLTSLEQQGGIYFPSIAQPGASIELLRKVVETKRREIEAIPQRKRPAVVDLTQGDIVNTLHEISGLPVHLLDDRIPLDLKKTREFFDTRIIGQNEAVTTVIDIVTLVKAGLTDPGKPTSIMMFAGPTGVGKTELAKALAEFLFGSPDRMIRCDMSEYKDYHSYEKFIGAKRDENDSTSLISQVRRQPFSVVLLDEVEKANPNIFDVLLQAFDDGRLTDAQGNTGDLTQTIIIMTSNLGSDLSAPPPVGFDSELPDSSELVGKALRNFFRPEFLNRIDHVVRFQPLKREDIRTLAKRELGKALLRNGIVRRELRVTVDPEVHDLLAEKGYDAKFGARPLRRQVEKLAILPVAREIIALEEMDKGSLLRLQVKEGAIDVNILADRQTHTARRIAGGVPVEDPLHGTKKKIRPVDLAETLKKFEGHIEALEDRSDEEELAERKSELLALSGKADFWDDQARAREVLSDIYRLERLIEAIAKSKQRHEALTRQLEAIQRNPTESAFKKLALDLRSLGHFVELVRFAMECQDREDRRDTFIAIRLVDESSESDLVFKLAETYLQWASRMQYGFRVIHEEEANATCLREVVLEISGPAAHGIFHGEEGEHEFVFGKTSRQPRRNRFVSVRVLGTPATEDLQSVQVRKKAAKAKSRFGKGIRTRTTATQGQRSVEILNSFQGTEADETAEALLAAEVEHCDKSKDSSTVIRKYQMSPTASIKDQRVPDVDISPRSFWRGDIDELLHAVISSQSE
;
A
#
# COMPACT_ATOMS: atom_id res chain seq x y z
N MET A 1 -41.42 33.50 33.92
CA MET A 1 -42.48 32.61 33.35
C MET A 1 -41.89 32.02 32.08
N PRO A 2 -42.20 30.77 31.69
CA PRO A 2 -41.80 30.28 30.38
C PRO A 2 -42.34 31.21 29.29
N LEU A 3 -41.57 31.38 28.21
CA LEU A 3 -41.99 32.14 27.02
C LEU A 3 -43.36 31.66 26.53
N ASP A 4 -44.19 32.58 26.03
CA ASP A 4 -45.42 32.21 25.31
C ASP A 4 -45.08 31.29 24.13
N ASP A 5 -45.84 30.20 23.95
CA ASP A 5 -45.60 29.18 22.92
C ASP A 5 -45.54 29.79 21.51
N SER A 6 -46.30 30.86 21.28
CA SER A 6 -46.28 31.62 20.02
C SER A 6 -44.93 32.33 19.79
N ILE A 7 -44.38 32.95 20.85
CA ILE A 7 -43.09 33.64 20.81
C ILE A 7 -41.96 32.62 20.66
N ARG A 8 -42.02 31.52 21.41
CA ARG A 8 -41.07 30.40 21.32
C ARG A 8 -40.98 29.86 19.90
N ASN A 9 -42.11 29.47 19.30
CA ASN A 9 -42.15 28.94 17.93
C ASN A 9 -41.55 29.92 16.91
N THR A 10 -41.71 31.22 17.15
CA THR A 10 -41.14 32.26 16.29
C THR A 10 -39.62 32.37 16.46
N LEU A 11 -39.11 32.32 17.70
CA LEU A 11 -37.67 32.33 18.00
C LEU A 11 -36.94 31.10 17.45
N GLU A 12 -37.57 29.93 17.47
CA GLU A 12 -37.04 28.70 16.87
C GLU A 12 -36.80 28.81 15.36
N SER A 13 -37.45 29.76 14.69
CA SER A 13 -37.16 30.03 13.27
C SER A 13 -35.83 30.74 13.02
N TYR A 14 -35.18 31.26 14.07
CA TYR A 14 -33.91 32.01 14.02
C TYR A 14 -32.75 31.29 14.72
N GLY A 15 -33.01 30.24 15.49
CA GLY A 15 -32.01 29.53 16.28
C GLY A 15 -32.66 28.47 17.18
N ILE A 16 -31.95 28.03 18.21
CA ILE A 16 -32.41 27.04 19.17
C ILE A 16 -32.75 27.74 20.49
N VAL A 17 -34.00 27.62 20.93
CA VAL A 17 -34.39 28.04 22.29
C VAL A 17 -33.96 26.93 23.24
N ARG A 18 -33.07 27.25 24.18
CA ARG A 18 -32.49 26.28 25.12
C ARG A 18 -33.46 25.98 26.27
N ASP A 19 -33.66 24.69 26.52
CA ASP A 19 -34.46 24.14 27.64
C ASP A 19 -33.67 23.08 28.44
N ASP A 20 -32.60 22.56 27.85
CA ASP A 20 -31.70 21.49 28.32
C ASP A 20 -30.67 21.99 29.34
N PHE A 21 -31.02 22.98 30.17
CA PHE A 21 -30.09 23.63 31.08
C PHE A 21 -29.46 22.69 32.11
N ASP A 22 -30.19 21.66 32.55
CA ASP A 22 -29.69 20.68 33.52
C ASP A 22 -28.66 19.71 32.91
N GLU A 23 -28.57 19.63 31.58
CA GLU A 23 -27.54 18.87 30.86
C GLU A 23 -26.24 19.67 30.66
N PHE A 24 -26.25 20.98 30.98
CA PHE A 24 -25.09 21.82 30.80
C PHE A 24 -23.97 21.50 31.82
N PRO A 25 -22.70 21.51 31.38
CA PRO A 25 -21.57 21.20 32.25
C PRO A 25 -21.38 22.29 33.31
N ILE A 26 -20.96 21.86 34.50
CA ILE A 26 -20.51 22.76 35.58
C ILE A 26 -19.11 23.26 35.23
N ALA A 27 -18.87 24.57 35.31
CA ALA A 27 -17.59 25.22 35.08
C ALA A 27 -16.74 25.16 36.36
N LEU A 28 -16.32 23.94 36.72
CA LEU A 28 -15.47 23.69 37.88
C LEU A 28 -14.20 24.55 37.82
N GLY A 29 -13.94 25.28 38.90
CA GLY A 29 -12.84 26.23 38.95
C GLY A 29 -13.10 27.59 38.32
N TYR A 30 -14.30 27.86 37.81
CA TYR A 30 -14.68 29.17 37.29
C TYR A 30 -15.83 29.80 38.06
N GLU A 31 -16.07 29.37 39.30
CA GLU A 31 -17.20 29.78 40.12
C GLU A 31 -17.27 31.31 40.22
N THR A 32 -16.14 31.97 40.48
CA THR A 32 -16.06 33.43 40.54
C THR A 32 -16.39 34.12 39.21
N GLN A 33 -16.02 33.52 38.09
CA GLN A 33 -16.26 34.07 36.75
C GLN A 33 -17.72 33.89 36.35
N VAL A 34 -18.31 32.74 36.69
CA VAL A 34 -19.73 32.46 36.49
C VAL A 34 -20.58 33.42 37.32
N ASP A 35 -20.26 33.59 38.61
CA ASP A 35 -20.99 34.52 39.48
C ASP A 35 -20.92 35.96 38.95
N GLN A 36 -19.73 36.42 38.53
CA GLN A 36 -19.56 37.75 37.94
C GLN A 36 -20.33 37.91 36.63
N LEU A 37 -20.42 36.86 35.82
CA LEU A 37 -21.13 36.83 34.56
C LEU A 37 -22.65 36.93 34.76
N VAL A 38 -23.19 36.10 35.67
CA VAL A 38 -24.61 36.14 36.05
C VAL A 38 -24.96 37.50 36.64
N ASP A 39 -24.17 38.00 37.60
CA ASP A 39 -24.34 39.33 38.18
C ASP A 39 -24.31 40.43 37.11
N HIS A 40 -23.44 40.32 36.11
CA HIS A 40 -23.38 41.29 35.03
C HIS A 40 -24.67 41.28 34.19
N ILE A 41 -25.19 40.10 33.85
CA ILE A 41 -26.41 39.98 33.03
C ILE A 41 -27.64 40.47 33.81
N GLU A 42 -27.73 40.18 35.11
CA GLU A 42 -28.85 40.60 35.95
C GLU A 42 -28.83 42.08 36.36
N LYS A 43 -27.64 42.62 36.71
CA LYS A 43 -27.50 43.95 37.34
C LYS A 43 -27.14 45.06 36.35
N SER A 44 -26.55 44.74 35.20
CA SER A 44 -26.10 45.76 34.25
C SER A 44 -27.27 46.33 33.46
N ALA A 45 -27.08 47.51 32.86
CA ALA A 45 -28.04 48.19 31.99
C ALA A 45 -28.29 47.47 30.64
N LYS A 46 -28.39 46.13 30.64
CA LYS A 46 -28.59 45.28 29.46
C LYS A 46 -27.54 45.51 28.38
N LYS A 47 -26.28 45.58 28.79
CA LYS A 47 -25.17 45.71 27.87
C LYS A 47 -24.77 44.32 27.36
N SER A 48 -24.63 44.19 26.04
CA SER A 48 -24.14 42.97 25.42
C SER A 48 -22.75 42.60 25.92
N LEU A 49 -22.44 41.31 25.99
CA LEU A 49 -21.24 40.77 26.61
C LEU A 49 -20.46 39.86 25.66
N ILE A 50 -19.14 39.96 25.70
CA ILE A 50 -18.24 39.06 24.98
C ILE A 50 -17.27 38.42 25.96
N LEU A 51 -17.25 37.09 26.00
CA LEU A 51 -16.19 36.35 26.66
C LEU A 51 -15.00 36.25 25.71
N MET A 52 -13.87 36.80 26.12
CA MET A 52 -12.62 36.82 25.36
C MET A 52 -11.58 35.96 26.06
N GLY A 53 -10.99 35.02 25.32
CA GLY A 53 -9.90 34.17 25.81
C GLY A 53 -9.46 33.18 24.73
N GLU A 54 -8.31 32.55 24.93
CA GLU A 54 -7.78 31.56 23.98
C GLU A 54 -8.77 30.40 23.75
N SER A 55 -8.67 29.71 22.61
CA SER A 55 -9.50 28.52 22.36
C SER A 55 -9.20 27.46 23.44
N GLY A 56 -10.20 26.76 23.96
CA GLY A 56 -9.98 25.68 24.96
C GLY A 56 -9.93 26.09 26.44
N VAL A 57 -9.88 27.39 26.77
CA VAL A 57 -9.87 27.87 28.19
C VAL A 57 -11.22 27.77 28.92
N GLY A 58 -12.22 27.08 28.38
CA GLY A 58 -13.51 26.87 29.05
C GLY A 58 -14.55 28.01 28.91
N LYS A 59 -14.41 28.95 27.96
CA LYS A 59 -15.38 30.04 27.72
C LYS A 59 -16.83 29.54 27.60
N SER A 60 -17.05 28.54 26.75
CA SER A 60 -18.38 27.97 26.50
C SER A 60 -18.94 27.27 27.74
N THR A 61 -18.09 26.66 28.56
CA THR A 61 -18.47 26.04 29.84
C THR A 61 -18.96 27.10 30.83
N ILE A 62 -18.22 28.20 30.97
CA ILE A 62 -18.60 29.34 31.83
C ILE A 62 -19.95 29.92 31.39
N LEU A 63 -20.14 30.12 30.08
CA LEU A 63 -21.41 30.61 29.52
C LEU A 63 -22.57 29.68 29.81
N ARG A 64 -22.39 28.38 29.54
CA ARG A 64 -23.44 27.38 29.74
C ARG A 64 -23.83 27.27 31.21
N GLU A 65 -22.87 27.28 32.13
CA GLU A 65 -23.22 27.29 33.56
C GLU A 65 -23.97 28.58 33.94
N ALA A 66 -23.53 29.74 33.46
CA ALA A 66 -24.25 30.99 33.72
C ALA A 66 -25.67 30.96 33.12
N PHE A 67 -25.87 30.40 31.93
CA PHE A 67 -27.20 30.22 31.33
C PHE A 67 -28.09 29.32 32.18
N ARG A 68 -27.54 28.25 32.74
CA ARG A 68 -28.25 27.37 33.68
C ARG A 68 -28.66 28.12 34.95
N LEU A 69 -27.80 28.96 35.52
CA LEU A 69 -28.15 29.76 36.69
C LEU A 69 -29.21 30.83 36.38
N LEU A 70 -29.07 31.48 35.22
CA LEU A 70 -30.01 32.50 34.74
C LEU A 70 -31.40 31.93 34.45
N SER A 71 -31.51 30.68 34.01
CA SER A 71 -32.82 30.05 33.77
C SER A 71 -33.64 29.93 35.06
N TYR A 72 -33.01 29.68 36.21
CA TYR A 72 -33.68 29.68 37.52
C TYR A 72 -34.18 31.07 37.95
N THR A 73 -33.64 32.13 37.35
CA THR A 73 -34.03 33.53 37.60
C THR A 73 -35.03 34.06 36.57
N GLY A 74 -35.46 33.21 35.63
CA GLY A 74 -36.51 33.49 34.66
C GLY A 74 -36.03 33.93 33.27
N TRP A 75 -34.73 33.90 33.00
CA TRP A 75 -34.19 34.21 31.67
C TRP A 75 -34.40 33.05 30.69
N SER A 76 -34.68 33.39 29.43
CA SER A 76 -34.70 32.45 28.31
C SER A 76 -33.51 32.70 27.39
N VAL A 77 -32.85 31.62 26.94
CA VAL A 77 -31.66 31.71 26.09
C VAL A 77 -31.98 31.21 24.69
N VAL A 78 -31.70 32.06 23.70
CA VAL A 78 -31.79 31.73 22.27
C VAL A 78 -30.38 31.62 21.73
N GLU A 79 -29.95 30.41 21.40
CA GLU A 79 -28.68 30.14 20.75
C GLU A 79 -28.83 30.25 19.23
N THR A 80 -27.97 31.05 18.58
CA THR A 80 -28.01 31.27 17.14
C THR A 80 -26.60 31.51 16.58
N SER A 81 -26.52 31.60 15.26
CA SER A 81 -25.34 32.04 14.51
C SER A 81 -25.75 33.00 13.40
N THR A 82 -24.80 33.78 12.89
CA THR A 82 -25.07 34.66 11.75
C THR A 82 -25.54 33.86 10.52
N ALA A 83 -25.03 32.64 10.33
CA ALA A 83 -25.47 31.72 9.28
C ALA A 83 -26.90 31.22 9.45
N GLU A 84 -27.36 30.97 10.68
CA GLU A 84 -28.75 30.57 10.97
C GLU A 84 -29.74 31.70 10.72
N ILE A 85 -29.37 32.94 11.07
CA ILE A 85 -30.18 34.12 10.79
C ILE A 85 -30.32 34.32 9.27
N MET A 86 -29.24 34.08 8.50
CA MET A 86 -29.23 34.12 7.03
C MET A 86 -29.97 32.95 6.37
N ARG A 87 -30.30 31.89 7.10
CA ARG A 87 -30.91 30.69 6.52
C ARG A 87 -32.27 31.05 5.90
N GLY A 88 -32.42 30.74 4.62
CA GLY A 88 -33.66 31.00 3.86
C GLY A 88 -33.77 32.41 3.27
N THR A 89 -32.76 33.29 3.41
CA THR A 89 -32.77 34.60 2.76
C THR A 89 -32.21 34.47 1.33
N SER A 90 -33.06 34.64 0.32
CA SER A 90 -32.69 34.54 -1.10
C SER A 90 -32.63 35.92 -1.78
N TYR A 91 -33.30 36.92 -1.21
CA TYR A 91 -33.42 38.27 -1.78
C TYR A 91 -32.69 39.32 -0.94
N LEU A 92 -32.22 40.38 -1.61
CA LEU A 92 -31.53 41.51 -0.99
C LEU A 92 -32.49 42.24 -0.02
N GLY A 93 -32.17 42.32 1.28
CA GLY A 93 -33.03 42.95 2.28
C GLY A 93 -33.72 41.98 3.26
N GLU A 94 -33.81 40.69 2.92
CA GLU A 94 -34.51 39.70 3.76
C GLU A 94 -33.77 39.40 5.07
N TRP A 95 -32.43 39.36 5.01
CA TRP A 95 -31.63 39.14 6.22
C TRP A 95 -31.75 40.31 7.19
N GLN A 96 -31.83 41.56 6.70
CA GLN A 96 -32.06 42.73 7.55
C GLN A 96 -33.38 42.59 8.28
N THR A 97 -34.45 42.25 7.54
CA THR A 97 -35.79 42.10 8.10
C THR A 97 -35.83 41.01 9.17
N ARG A 98 -35.19 39.86 8.91
CA ARG A 98 -35.06 38.76 9.89
C ARG A 98 -34.28 39.18 11.12
N THR A 99 -33.17 39.90 10.94
CA THR A 99 -32.32 40.38 12.03
C THR A 99 -33.09 41.38 12.93
N THR A 100 -33.81 42.32 12.33
CA THR A 100 -34.63 43.28 13.07
C THR A 100 -35.83 42.61 13.75
N GLN A 101 -36.46 41.62 13.11
CA GLN A 101 -37.56 40.86 13.72
C GLN A 101 -37.09 40.08 14.95
N LEU A 102 -35.93 39.42 14.89
CA LEU A 102 -35.34 38.77 16.06
C LEU A 102 -35.10 39.78 17.19
N ALA A 103 -34.54 40.96 16.86
CA ALA A 103 -34.30 42.02 17.84
C ALA A 103 -35.60 42.61 18.42
N ASP A 104 -36.64 42.78 17.61
CA ASP A 104 -37.95 43.28 18.05
C ASP A 104 -38.62 42.29 19.02
N ILE A 105 -38.56 40.99 18.73
CA ILE A 105 -39.08 39.93 19.60
C ILE A 105 -38.33 39.92 20.92
N ALA A 106 -36.99 39.94 20.88
CA ALA A 106 -36.17 39.97 22.08
C ALA A 106 -36.32 41.28 22.88
N SER A 107 -36.62 42.41 22.20
CA SER A 107 -36.87 43.69 22.85
C SER A 107 -38.24 43.74 23.56
N ALA A 108 -39.21 42.93 23.13
CA ALA A 108 -40.55 42.89 23.72
C ALA A 108 -40.56 42.20 25.09
N ASP A 109 -39.67 41.23 25.30
CA ASP A 109 -39.47 40.54 26.58
C ASP A 109 -38.02 40.67 27.06
N LEU A 110 -37.84 41.50 28.08
CA LEU A 110 -36.54 41.93 28.58
C LEU A 110 -35.72 40.83 29.28
N GLN A 111 -36.23 39.60 29.37
CA GLN A 111 -35.53 38.42 29.88
C GLN A 111 -35.12 37.41 28.78
N VAL A 112 -35.10 37.83 27.51
CA VAL A 112 -34.56 37.03 26.40
C VAL A 112 -33.10 37.38 26.14
N LEU A 113 -32.22 36.39 26.28
CA LEU A 113 -30.78 36.50 26.00
C LEU A 113 -30.47 35.82 24.66
N ILE A 114 -29.81 36.54 23.75
CA ILE A 114 -29.42 36.00 22.45
C ILE A 114 -27.94 35.61 22.52
N TYR A 115 -27.64 34.32 22.53
CA TYR A 115 -26.29 33.80 22.44
C TYR A 115 -25.91 33.60 20.96
N VAL A 116 -24.99 34.42 20.46
CA VAL A 116 -24.49 34.35 19.09
C VAL A 116 -23.12 33.66 19.10
N THR A 117 -23.08 32.44 18.56
CA THR A 117 -21.87 31.58 18.56
C THR A 117 -20.71 32.17 17.76
N ASP A 118 -21.00 32.91 16.70
CA ASP A 118 -20.02 33.57 15.83
C ASP A 118 -20.15 35.10 15.87
N ILE A 119 -20.31 35.67 17.07
CA ILE A 119 -20.63 37.10 17.28
C ILE A 119 -19.65 38.08 16.60
N HIS A 120 -18.40 37.67 16.38
CA HIS A 120 -17.39 38.46 15.67
C HIS A 120 -17.73 38.69 14.18
N ASN A 121 -18.55 37.83 13.58
CA ASN A 121 -18.96 37.92 12.19
C ASN A 121 -20.08 38.93 11.94
N LEU A 122 -20.74 39.47 12.97
CA LEU A 122 -21.86 40.42 12.81
C LEU A 122 -21.52 41.62 11.91
N ARG A 123 -20.26 42.06 11.93
CA ARG A 123 -19.78 43.16 11.10
C ARG A 123 -19.65 42.78 9.62
N ASP A 124 -19.41 41.51 9.32
CA ASP A 124 -19.10 41.05 7.96
C ASP A 124 -20.27 40.35 7.28
N THR A 125 -21.18 39.76 8.07
CA THR A 125 -22.40 39.14 7.56
C THR A 125 -23.40 40.18 7.04
N GLY A 126 -23.97 39.90 5.87
CA GLY A 126 -25.00 40.73 5.22
C GLY A 126 -24.48 41.71 4.16
N LYS A 127 -23.16 41.87 4.03
CA LYS A 127 -22.52 42.69 3.00
C LYS A 127 -22.72 42.07 1.62
N SER A 128 -22.99 42.90 0.61
CA SER A 128 -23.07 42.48 -0.80
C SER A 128 -22.26 43.41 -1.69
N SER A 129 -22.13 43.08 -2.98
CA SER A 129 -21.54 44.01 -3.96
C SER A 129 -22.33 45.31 -4.11
N ALA A 130 -23.64 45.29 -3.76
CA ALA A 130 -24.56 46.41 -3.90
C ALA A 130 -24.82 47.21 -2.60
N SER A 131 -24.63 46.62 -1.41
CA SER A 131 -24.79 47.30 -0.11
C SER A 131 -23.65 46.96 0.86
N LYS A 132 -23.21 47.98 1.60
CA LYS A 132 -22.21 47.87 2.66
C LYS A 132 -22.83 47.59 4.04
N ASP A 133 -24.15 47.64 4.14
CA ASP A 133 -24.87 47.38 5.40
C ASP A 133 -24.61 45.94 5.84
N ASN A 134 -24.50 45.74 7.15
CA ASN A 134 -24.21 44.46 7.77
C ASN A 134 -25.11 44.24 9.00
N MET A 135 -25.09 43.03 9.56
CA MET A 135 -25.92 42.68 10.72
C MET A 135 -25.65 43.56 11.93
N ALA A 136 -24.40 43.98 12.16
CA ALA A 136 -24.08 44.90 13.25
C ALA A 136 -24.76 46.27 13.07
N ASP A 137 -24.86 46.79 11.84
CA ASP A 137 -25.57 48.03 11.55
C ASP A 137 -27.09 47.90 11.80
N ALA A 138 -27.69 46.76 11.45
CA ALA A 138 -29.10 46.48 11.69
C ALA A 138 -29.44 46.35 13.19
N LEU A 139 -28.54 45.77 13.99
CA LEU A 139 -28.70 45.60 15.44
C LEU A 139 -28.32 46.87 16.23
N MET A 140 -27.54 47.78 15.64
CA MET A 140 -27.01 48.97 16.31
C MET A 140 -28.06 49.81 17.05
N PRO A 141 -29.27 50.08 16.48
CA PRO A 141 -30.27 50.88 17.17
C PRO A 141 -30.74 50.23 18.49
N TYR A 142 -30.87 48.91 18.52
CA TYR A 142 -31.30 48.15 19.70
C TYR A 142 -30.18 48.07 20.74
N LEU A 143 -28.93 47.85 20.28
CA LEU A 143 -27.74 47.81 21.14
C LEU A 143 -27.50 49.15 21.84
N GLN A 144 -27.66 50.28 21.14
CA GLN A 144 -27.48 51.61 21.71
C GLN A 144 -28.54 51.98 22.75
N ARG A 145 -29.76 51.45 22.60
CA ARG A 145 -30.86 51.65 23.56
C ARG A 145 -30.81 50.67 24.75
N GLY A 146 -30.05 49.58 24.63
CA GLY A 146 -30.05 48.50 25.62
C GLY A 146 -31.33 47.65 25.58
N ASP A 147 -31.98 47.60 24.41
CA ASP A 147 -33.24 46.87 24.20
C ASP A 147 -33.01 45.35 24.15
N ILE A 148 -31.82 44.93 23.69
CA ILE A 148 -31.44 43.53 23.52
C ILE A 148 -30.11 43.25 24.22
N VAL A 149 -29.93 42.02 24.71
CA VAL A 149 -28.66 41.54 25.27
C VAL A 149 -28.11 40.45 24.36
N LEU A 150 -26.98 40.74 23.71
CA LEU A 150 -26.21 39.74 22.98
C LEU A 150 -25.11 39.18 23.88
N VAL A 151 -24.91 37.88 23.83
CA VAL A 151 -23.76 37.21 24.45
C VAL A 151 -23.02 36.43 23.38
N GLY A 152 -21.69 36.43 23.42
CA GLY A 152 -20.90 35.60 22.51
C GLY A 152 -19.50 35.36 23.04
N GLU A 153 -18.79 34.44 22.38
CA GLU A 153 -17.41 34.12 22.69
C GLU A 153 -16.48 34.51 21.54
N CYS A 154 -15.28 34.97 21.88
CA CYS A 154 -14.26 35.35 20.92
C CYS A 154 -12.87 34.91 21.40
N THR A 155 -11.97 34.67 20.44
CA THR A 155 -10.54 34.66 20.72
C THR A 155 -10.02 36.11 20.61
N PRO A 156 -8.81 36.41 21.13
CA PRO A 156 -8.21 37.73 20.93
C PRO A 156 -8.13 38.14 19.45
N GLU A 157 -7.87 37.19 18.55
CA GLU A 157 -7.76 37.40 17.11
C GLU A 157 -9.11 37.75 16.49
N THR A 158 -10.16 36.96 16.75
CA THR A 158 -11.49 37.20 16.19
C THR A 158 -12.13 38.47 16.77
N PHE A 159 -11.82 38.81 18.03
CA PHE A 159 -12.25 40.08 18.62
C PHE A 159 -11.59 41.29 17.97
N ARG A 160 -10.27 41.23 17.72
CA ARG A 160 -9.55 42.29 17.00
C ARG A 160 -10.16 42.53 15.61
N HIS A 161 -10.50 41.44 14.93
CA HIS A 161 -11.13 41.52 13.61
C HIS A 161 -12.56 42.07 13.65
N GLY A 162 -13.43 41.53 14.50
CA GLY A 162 -14.86 41.88 14.52
C GLY A 162 -15.18 43.19 15.24
N PHE A 163 -14.57 43.42 16.41
CA PHE A 163 -14.94 44.51 17.33
C PHE A 163 -13.93 45.65 17.36
N GLU A 164 -12.62 45.39 17.48
CA GLU A 164 -11.62 46.49 17.53
C GLU A 164 -11.55 47.28 16.21
N SER A 165 -11.92 46.65 15.11
CA SER A 165 -12.05 47.31 13.80
C SER A 165 -13.26 48.26 13.69
N SER A 166 -14.19 48.21 14.65
CA SER A 166 -15.42 49.01 14.69
C SER A 166 -15.62 49.66 16.07
N PRO A 167 -15.11 50.89 16.28
CA PRO A 167 -15.22 51.59 17.56
C PRO A 167 -16.66 51.80 18.04
N THR A 168 -17.63 51.88 17.12
CA THR A 168 -19.06 52.01 17.45
C THR A 168 -19.61 50.74 18.07
N LEU A 169 -19.33 49.57 17.48
CA LEU A 169 -19.77 48.27 17.99
C LEU A 169 -19.05 47.92 19.29
N GLN A 170 -17.73 48.16 19.37
CA GLN A 170 -16.93 47.91 20.57
C GLN A 170 -17.46 48.64 21.81
N ARG A 171 -18.00 49.85 21.63
CA ARG A 171 -18.59 50.62 22.74
C ARG A 171 -19.87 49.99 23.31
N GLN A 172 -20.61 49.23 22.49
CA GLN A 172 -21.87 48.59 22.88
C GLN A 172 -21.70 47.27 23.64
N VAL A 173 -20.47 46.74 23.69
CA VAL A 173 -20.18 45.46 24.35
C VAL A 173 -19.32 45.65 25.59
N SER A 174 -19.50 44.77 26.57
CA SER A 174 -18.60 44.55 27.70
C SER A 174 -17.70 43.37 27.36
N VAL A 175 -16.40 43.47 27.66
CA VAL A 175 -15.45 42.38 27.42
C VAL A 175 -15.12 41.72 28.75
N PHE A 176 -15.46 40.44 28.88
CA PHE A 176 -15.10 39.60 30.01
C PHE A 176 -13.91 38.73 29.62
N ARG A 177 -12.75 38.94 30.24
CA ARG A 177 -11.52 38.21 29.89
C ARG A 177 -11.41 36.93 30.70
N VAL A 178 -11.25 35.81 30.03
CA VAL A 178 -10.99 34.50 30.64
C VAL A 178 -9.49 34.22 30.53
N PRO A 179 -8.73 34.28 31.63
CA PRO A 179 -7.29 34.01 31.60
C PRO A 179 -7.02 32.51 31.39
N PRO A 180 -5.80 32.15 30.92
CA PRO A 180 -5.35 30.77 30.91
C PRO A 180 -5.40 30.15 32.31
N VAL A 181 -5.70 28.85 32.37
CA VAL A 181 -5.82 28.12 33.64
C VAL A 181 -4.45 27.73 34.17
N GLU A 182 -4.24 27.86 35.47
CA GLU A 182 -3.04 27.31 36.12
C GLU A 182 -3.00 25.79 36.02
N LYS A 183 -1.79 25.22 35.92
CA LYS A 183 -1.56 23.80 35.62
C LYS A 183 -2.28 22.84 36.60
N GLU A 184 -2.22 23.15 37.89
CA GLU A 184 -2.84 22.34 38.95
C GLU A 184 -4.35 22.27 38.77
N LYS A 185 -4.96 23.43 38.53
CA LYS A 185 -6.40 23.58 38.28
C LYS A 185 -6.84 22.98 36.95
N ALA A 186 -6.01 23.08 35.90
CA ALA A 186 -6.25 22.42 34.62
C ALA A 186 -6.33 20.90 34.78
N ARG A 187 -5.51 20.30 35.66
CA ARG A 187 -5.55 18.87 35.96
C ARG A 187 -6.82 18.47 36.72
N GLU A 188 -7.28 19.27 37.67
CA GLU A 188 -8.56 19.05 38.36
C GLU A 188 -9.74 19.06 37.37
N ILE A 189 -9.75 20.03 36.45
CA ILE A 189 -10.78 20.12 35.41
C ILE A 189 -10.71 18.90 34.48
N LEU A 190 -9.51 18.47 34.07
CA LEU A 190 -9.34 17.27 33.24
C LEU A 190 -9.87 16.01 33.95
N HIS A 191 -9.60 15.86 35.25
CA HIS A 191 -10.14 14.75 36.05
C HIS A 191 -11.68 14.82 36.13
N SER A 192 -12.25 16.01 36.33
CA SER A 192 -13.71 16.17 36.31
C SER A 192 -14.31 15.80 34.96
N ALA A 193 -13.68 16.22 33.85
CA ALA A 193 -14.11 15.87 32.51
C ALA A 193 -14.02 14.36 32.25
N TYR A 194 -13.00 13.70 32.80
CA TYR A 194 -12.88 12.24 32.78
C TYR A 194 -14.06 11.55 33.46
N GLU A 195 -14.47 11.97 34.66
CA GLU A 195 -15.60 11.35 35.34
C GLU A 195 -16.91 11.47 34.55
N THR A 196 -17.14 12.61 33.88
CA THR A 196 -18.30 12.78 32.98
C THR A 196 -18.23 11.81 31.79
N ILE A 197 -17.11 11.80 31.07
CA ILE A 197 -16.89 10.94 29.90
C ILE A 197 -16.96 9.46 30.28
N ARG A 198 -16.43 9.10 31.46
CA ARG A 198 -16.52 7.78 32.06
C ARG A 198 -17.98 7.38 32.23
N SER A 199 -18.80 8.20 32.87
CA SER A 199 -20.22 7.87 33.09
C SER A 199 -20.96 7.59 31.77
N GLU A 200 -20.71 8.40 30.73
CA GLU A 200 -21.27 8.19 29.39
C GLU A 200 -20.80 6.86 28.78
N PHE A 201 -19.50 6.57 28.87
CA PHE A 201 -18.90 5.33 28.40
C PHE A 201 -19.49 4.11 29.12
N GLU A 202 -19.57 4.15 30.45
CA GLU A 202 -20.09 3.05 31.27
C GLU A 202 -21.58 2.78 30.96
N SER A 203 -22.38 3.83 30.78
CA SER A 203 -23.80 3.67 30.40
C SER A 203 -23.99 3.05 29.01
N THR A 204 -23.07 3.34 28.08
CA THR A 204 -23.17 2.89 26.69
C THR A 204 -22.60 1.47 26.52
N CYS A 205 -21.43 1.22 27.13
CA CYS A 205 -20.67 -0.02 26.94
C CYS A 205 -21.05 -1.11 27.94
N GLY A 206 -21.59 -0.75 29.11
CA GLY A 206 -21.89 -1.67 30.21
C GLY A 206 -20.65 -2.20 30.94
N CYS A 207 -19.52 -1.50 30.83
CA CYS A 207 -18.21 -1.87 31.38
C CYS A 207 -17.66 -0.68 32.15
N SER A 208 -16.95 -0.87 33.27
CA SER A 208 -16.32 0.24 33.99
C SER A 208 -15.06 0.73 33.28
N LEU A 209 -14.83 2.05 33.29
CA LEU A 209 -13.62 2.65 32.71
C LEU A 209 -12.67 3.11 33.81
N GLU A 210 -11.41 2.70 33.74
CA GLU A 210 -10.36 3.07 34.69
C GLU A 210 -9.23 3.86 34.00
N LEU A 211 -8.69 4.85 34.71
CA LEU A 211 -7.63 5.73 34.24
C LEU A 211 -6.57 5.89 35.33
N SER A 212 -5.33 5.51 35.01
CA SER A 212 -4.21 5.67 35.92
C SER A 212 -3.72 7.13 35.98
N ALA A 213 -3.09 7.53 37.10
CA ALA A 213 -2.47 8.84 37.25
C ALA A 213 -1.35 9.11 36.23
N VAL A 214 -0.65 8.05 35.80
CA VAL A 214 0.39 8.11 34.76
C VAL A 214 -0.24 8.40 33.40
N THR A 215 -1.35 7.75 33.07
CA THR A 215 -2.12 8.00 31.85
C THR A 215 -2.67 9.43 31.84
N LEU A 216 -3.21 9.92 32.96
CA LEU A 216 -3.70 11.31 33.09
C LEU A 216 -2.60 12.34 32.81
N THR A 217 -1.41 12.12 33.38
CA THR A 217 -0.25 13.01 33.14
C THR A 217 0.18 12.97 31.67
N SER A 218 0.13 11.80 31.05
CA SER A 218 0.42 11.65 29.62
C SER A 218 -0.59 12.38 28.74
N LEU A 219 -1.89 12.33 29.07
CA LEU A 219 -2.92 13.10 28.36
C LEU A 219 -2.66 14.61 28.44
N GLU A 220 -2.26 15.09 29.63
CA GLU A 220 -1.92 16.50 29.86
C GLU A 220 -0.76 16.96 28.96
N GLN A 221 0.33 16.18 28.96
CA GLN A 221 1.53 16.48 28.18
C GLN A 221 1.27 16.39 26.67
N GLN A 222 0.74 15.26 26.21
CA GLN A 222 0.52 14.99 24.79
C GLN A 222 -0.58 15.88 24.21
N GLY A 223 -1.62 16.21 24.99
CA GLY A 223 -2.64 17.16 24.59
C GLY A 223 -2.04 18.52 24.22
N GLY A 224 -1.14 19.05 25.06
CA GLY A 224 -0.48 20.32 24.79
C GLY A 224 0.44 20.31 23.57
N ILE A 225 1.09 19.18 23.27
CA ILE A 225 2.00 19.03 22.13
C ILE A 225 1.22 18.90 20.82
N TYR A 226 0.20 18.04 20.78
CA TYR A 226 -0.51 17.68 19.54
C TYR A 226 -1.73 18.55 19.25
N PHE A 227 -2.18 19.37 20.20
CA PHE A 227 -3.26 20.36 20.00
C PHE A 227 -2.84 21.79 20.41
N PRO A 228 -1.76 22.35 19.84
CA PRO A 228 -1.19 23.64 20.27
C PRO A 228 -2.09 24.86 20.00
N SER A 229 -3.06 24.73 19.08
CA SER A 229 -4.08 25.75 18.83
C SER A 229 -5.17 25.81 19.91
N ILE A 230 -5.19 24.83 20.82
CA ILE A 230 -6.13 24.71 21.93
C ILE A 230 -5.35 24.90 23.23
N ALA A 231 -5.75 25.86 24.04
CA ALA A 231 -5.18 26.07 25.35
C ALA A 231 -5.64 24.98 26.33
N GLN A 232 -4.86 24.81 27.40
CA GLN A 232 -5.23 23.93 28.51
C GLN A 232 -6.38 24.53 29.35
N PRO A 233 -7.28 23.69 29.90
CA PRO A 233 -7.32 22.23 29.86
C PRO A 233 -7.95 21.63 28.58
N GLY A 234 -8.49 22.46 27.69
CA GLY A 234 -9.24 22.03 26.51
C GLY A 234 -8.48 21.05 25.61
N ALA A 235 -7.19 21.26 25.38
CA ALA A 235 -6.35 20.36 24.58
C ALA A 235 -6.31 18.93 25.13
N SER A 236 -6.12 18.79 26.44
CA SER A 236 -6.08 17.49 27.11
C SER A 236 -7.43 16.80 27.14
N ILE A 237 -8.50 17.57 27.31
CA ILE A 237 -9.88 17.06 27.27
C ILE A 237 -10.22 16.58 25.85
N GLU A 238 -9.82 17.32 24.82
CA GLU A 238 -10.03 16.92 23.43
C GLU A 238 -9.30 15.61 23.12
N LEU A 239 -8.04 15.47 23.55
CA LEU A 239 -7.30 14.21 23.42
C LEU A 239 -8.00 13.08 24.19
N LEU A 240 -8.41 13.30 25.44
CA LEU A 240 -9.14 12.32 26.24
C LEU A 240 -10.42 11.84 25.55
N ARG A 241 -11.23 12.76 25.01
CA ARG A 241 -12.45 12.40 24.26
C ARG A 241 -12.14 11.51 23.08
N LYS A 242 -11.10 11.83 22.30
CA LYS A 242 -10.69 11.00 21.15
C LYS A 242 -10.20 9.62 21.59
N VAL A 243 -9.42 9.54 22.66
CA VAL A 243 -8.92 8.26 23.19
C VAL A 243 -10.07 7.37 23.66
N VAL A 244 -11.01 7.93 24.43
CA VAL A 244 -12.20 7.19 24.89
C VAL A 244 -13.08 6.79 23.72
N GLU A 245 -13.21 7.64 22.69
CA GLU A 245 -13.99 7.33 21.49
C GLU A 245 -13.38 6.17 20.69
N THR A 246 -12.06 6.16 20.47
CA THR A 246 -11.35 5.02 19.85
C THR A 246 -11.56 3.77 20.69
N LYS A 247 -11.38 3.85 22.02
CA LYS A 247 -11.59 2.72 22.93
C LYS A 247 -13.03 2.20 22.91
N ARG A 248 -14.01 3.10 22.85
CA ARG A 248 -15.43 2.75 22.78
C ARG A 248 -15.72 1.90 21.55
N ARG A 249 -15.20 2.28 20.38
CA ARG A 249 -15.37 1.51 19.13
C ARG A 249 -14.78 0.10 19.24
N GLU A 250 -13.60 -0.03 19.86
CA GLU A 250 -12.97 -1.33 20.11
C GLU A 250 -13.85 -2.23 20.99
N ILE A 251 -14.38 -1.69 22.09
CA ILE A 251 -15.22 -2.44 23.04
C ILE A 251 -16.60 -2.75 22.44
N GLU A 252 -17.17 -1.84 21.65
CA GLU A 252 -18.46 -2.04 21.01
C GLU A 252 -18.43 -3.17 19.98
N ALA A 253 -17.30 -3.35 19.29
CA ALA A 253 -17.07 -4.45 18.36
C ALA A 253 -17.04 -5.83 19.04
N ILE A 254 -16.80 -5.89 20.36
CA ILE A 254 -16.83 -7.13 21.14
C ILE A 254 -18.30 -7.46 21.47
N PRO A 255 -18.76 -8.70 21.22
CA PRO A 255 -20.11 -9.13 21.62
C PRO A 255 -20.35 -8.90 23.11
N GLN A 256 -21.51 -8.33 23.49
CA GLN A 256 -21.80 -7.92 24.88
C GLN A 256 -21.43 -8.97 25.95
N ARG A 257 -21.68 -10.26 25.70
CA ARG A 257 -21.36 -11.36 26.63
C ARG A 257 -19.86 -11.60 26.86
N LYS A 258 -19.01 -11.10 25.98
CA LYS A 258 -17.55 -11.25 26.01
C LYS A 258 -16.83 -9.93 26.34
N ARG A 259 -17.58 -8.84 26.57
CA ARG A 259 -16.97 -7.57 26.95
C ARG A 259 -16.32 -7.69 28.33
N PRO A 260 -15.15 -7.07 28.53
CA PRO A 260 -14.50 -7.07 29.83
C PRO A 260 -15.33 -6.27 30.84
N ALA A 261 -15.31 -6.68 32.12
CA ALA A 261 -16.01 -5.93 33.17
C ALA A 261 -15.37 -4.56 33.43
N VAL A 262 -14.04 -4.47 33.29
CA VAL A 262 -13.21 -3.28 33.50
C VAL A 262 -12.38 -3.03 32.25
N VAL A 263 -12.32 -1.78 31.80
CA VAL A 263 -11.52 -1.31 30.66
C VAL A 263 -10.52 -0.28 31.18
N ASP A 264 -9.24 -0.57 31.04
CA ASP A 264 -8.17 0.35 31.41
C ASP A 264 -7.77 1.25 30.24
N LEU A 265 -7.68 2.55 30.49
CA LEU A 265 -7.04 3.50 29.60
C LEU A 265 -5.53 3.54 29.85
N THR A 266 -4.77 3.17 28.84
CA THR A 266 -3.31 3.06 28.88
C THR A 266 -2.64 4.14 28.04
N GLN A 267 -1.32 4.31 28.23
CA GLN A 267 -0.51 5.15 27.34
C GLN A 267 -0.50 4.61 25.90
N GLY A 268 -0.65 3.30 25.70
CA GLY A 268 -0.75 2.70 24.37
C GLY A 268 -1.99 3.19 23.62
N ASP A 269 -3.12 3.37 24.31
CA ASP A 269 -4.34 3.90 23.70
C ASP A 269 -4.14 5.36 23.26
N ILE A 270 -3.44 6.17 24.06
CA ILE A 270 -3.07 7.55 23.68
C ILE A 270 -2.22 7.54 22.41
N VAL A 271 -1.18 6.72 22.37
CA VAL A 271 -0.28 6.62 21.21
C VAL A 271 -1.02 6.16 19.96
N ASN A 272 -1.90 5.16 20.07
CA ASN A 272 -2.69 4.66 18.95
C ASN A 272 -3.66 5.73 18.43
N THR A 273 -4.35 6.45 19.32
CA THR A 273 -5.21 7.57 18.92
C THR A 273 -4.42 8.69 18.25
N LEU A 274 -3.23 9.05 18.77
CA LEU A 274 -2.36 10.04 18.13
C LEU A 274 -1.85 9.56 16.76
N HIS A 275 -1.55 8.27 16.61
CA HIS A 275 -1.19 7.68 15.31
C HIS A 275 -2.32 7.87 14.29
N GLU A 276 -3.58 7.58 14.66
CA GLU A 276 -4.73 7.75 13.77
C GLU A 276 -4.94 9.21 13.34
N ILE A 277 -4.78 10.15 14.28
CA ILE A 277 -5.02 11.59 14.03
C ILE A 277 -3.89 12.19 13.21
N SER A 278 -2.65 12.00 13.67
CA SER A 278 -1.47 12.64 13.09
C SER A 278 -0.94 11.93 11.86
N GLY A 279 -1.13 10.61 11.76
CA GLY A 279 -0.45 9.75 10.80
C GLY A 279 0.97 9.36 11.21
N LEU A 280 1.50 9.88 12.33
CA LEU A 280 2.83 9.54 12.83
C LEU A 280 2.93 8.06 13.18
N PRO A 281 3.91 7.31 12.63
CA PRO A 281 4.13 5.93 13.02
C PRO A 281 4.26 5.77 14.54
N VAL A 282 3.72 4.67 15.08
CA VAL A 282 3.76 4.36 16.52
C VAL A 282 5.19 4.43 17.07
N HIS A 283 6.19 3.97 16.32
CA HIS A 283 7.59 4.03 16.74
C HIS A 283 8.17 5.45 16.82
N LEU A 284 7.54 6.45 16.18
CA LEU A 284 7.90 7.86 16.37
C LEU A 284 7.20 8.48 17.58
N LEU A 285 6.00 8.02 17.91
CA LEU A 285 5.18 8.54 19.02
C LEU A 285 5.52 7.91 20.38
N ASP A 286 5.91 6.63 20.40
CA ASP A 286 6.18 5.89 21.64
C ASP A 286 7.66 5.96 22.02
N ASP A 287 8.01 6.74 23.03
CA ASP A 287 9.38 6.91 23.54
C ASP A 287 10.05 5.60 23.96
N ARG A 288 9.27 4.54 24.24
CA ARG A 288 9.80 3.21 24.61
C ARG A 288 10.36 2.46 23.41
N ILE A 289 9.99 2.85 22.19
CA ILE A 289 10.44 2.22 20.94
C ILE A 289 11.58 3.06 20.35
N PRO A 290 12.80 2.49 20.19
CA PRO A 290 13.92 3.21 19.58
C PRO A 290 13.72 3.38 18.07
N LEU A 291 14.25 4.47 17.52
CA LEU A 291 14.31 4.70 16.08
C LEU A 291 15.48 3.93 15.45
N ASP A 292 15.17 3.06 14.49
CA ASP A 292 16.17 2.35 13.70
C ASP A 292 16.68 3.25 12.56
N LEU A 293 17.75 4.00 12.83
CA LEU A 293 18.35 4.92 11.84
C LEU A 293 18.78 4.23 10.55
N LYS A 294 19.13 2.94 10.59
CA LYS A 294 19.54 2.18 9.40
C LYS A 294 18.32 1.96 8.51
N LYS A 295 17.22 1.45 9.07
CA LYS A 295 15.96 1.27 8.32
C LYS A 295 15.39 2.60 7.82
N THR A 296 15.46 3.65 8.63
CA THR A 296 15.03 5.00 8.22
C THR A 296 15.85 5.48 7.02
N ARG A 297 17.18 5.30 7.05
CA ARG A 297 18.03 5.65 5.91
C ARG A 297 17.71 4.82 4.66
N GLU A 298 17.56 3.51 4.80
CA GLU A 298 17.18 2.62 3.70
C GLU A 298 15.84 3.05 3.04
N PHE A 299 14.86 3.50 3.84
CA PHE A 299 13.59 4.02 3.32
C PHE A 299 13.79 5.23 2.38
N PHE A 300 14.67 6.17 2.74
CA PHE A 300 14.94 7.35 1.92
C PHE A 300 15.86 7.03 0.74
N ASP A 301 16.92 6.25 0.93
CA ASP A 301 17.91 5.92 -0.12
C ASP A 301 17.27 5.12 -1.27
N THR A 302 16.26 4.28 -0.98
CA THR A 302 15.49 3.57 -2.02
C THR A 302 14.64 4.52 -2.88
N ARG A 303 14.24 5.68 -2.34
CA ARG A 303 13.39 6.67 -3.00
C ARG A 303 14.18 7.83 -3.61
N ILE A 304 15.32 8.20 -3.04
CA ILE A 304 16.06 9.40 -3.38
C ILE A 304 17.48 9.00 -3.79
N ILE A 305 17.79 9.19 -5.08
CA ILE A 305 19.04 8.73 -5.69
C ILE A 305 20.01 9.93 -5.79
N GLY A 306 21.24 9.74 -5.31
CA GLY A 306 22.34 10.69 -5.51
C GLY A 306 22.31 11.95 -4.62
N GLN A 307 21.44 12.01 -3.59
CA GLN A 307 21.26 13.20 -2.73
C GLN A 307 21.52 12.90 -1.24
N ASN A 308 22.68 12.32 -0.92
CA ASN A 308 23.01 11.84 0.42
C ASN A 308 22.97 12.92 1.52
N GLU A 309 23.39 14.15 1.20
CA GLU A 309 23.35 15.30 2.12
C GLU A 309 21.90 15.64 2.51
N ALA A 310 21.01 15.68 1.52
CA ALA A 310 19.60 15.96 1.71
C ALA A 310 18.90 14.86 2.53
N VAL A 311 19.20 13.59 2.22
CA VAL A 311 18.69 12.45 2.99
C VAL A 311 19.17 12.50 4.44
N THR A 312 20.44 12.82 4.67
CA THR A 312 21.01 12.92 6.03
C THR A 312 20.32 14.01 6.85
N THR A 313 20.13 15.19 6.27
CA THR A 313 19.43 16.30 6.94
C THR A 313 18.00 15.90 7.33
N VAL A 314 17.28 15.22 6.45
CA VAL A 314 15.92 14.75 6.75
C VAL A 314 15.90 13.71 7.87
N ILE A 315 16.88 12.79 7.90
CA ILE A 315 17.02 11.81 9.00
C ILE A 315 17.29 12.53 10.33
N ASP A 316 18.11 13.59 10.33
CA ASP A 316 18.36 14.38 11.53
C ASP A 316 17.07 15.04 12.04
N ILE A 317 16.23 15.57 11.15
CA ILE A 317 14.91 16.11 11.53
C ILE A 317 14.00 15.01 12.10
N VAL A 318 13.91 13.85 11.46
CA VAL A 318 13.14 12.70 11.99
C VAL A 318 13.64 12.32 13.38
N THR A 319 14.95 12.39 13.61
CA THR A 319 15.58 12.10 14.90
C THR A 319 15.20 13.14 15.96
N LEU A 320 15.17 14.43 15.61
CA LEU A 320 14.72 15.51 16.50
C LEU A 320 13.24 15.36 16.87
N VAL A 321 12.39 15.02 15.89
CA VAL A 321 10.97 14.74 16.10
C VAL A 321 10.79 13.56 17.05
N LYS A 322 11.50 12.44 16.80
CA LYS A 322 11.46 11.26 17.67
C LYS A 322 11.90 11.57 19.11
N ALA A 323 12.89 12.43 19.26
CA ALA A 323 13.41 12.80 20.58
C ALA A 323 12.55 13.87 21.28
N GLY A 324 11.54 14.44 20.61
CA GLY A 324 10.75 15.55 21.14
C GLY A 324 11.57 16.82 21.40
N LEU A 325 12.65 17.03 20.64
CA LEU A 325 13.62 18.13 20.85
C LEU A 325 13.41 19.31 19.89
N THR A 326 12.26 19.38 19.22
CA THR A 326 11.87 20.50 18.35
C THR A 326 11.29 21.65 19.18
N ASP A 327 11.35 22.88 18.63
CA ASP A 327 10.76 24.06 19.28
C ASP A 327 9.21 23.98 19.17
N PRO A 328 8.46 23.88 20.29
CA PRO A 328 7.01 23.71 20.26
C PRO A 328 6.26 24.97 19.82
N GLY A 329 6.92 26.14 19.78
CA GLY A 329 6.33 27.41 19.36
C GLY A 329 6.48 27.71 17.87
N LYS A 330 7.20 26.87 17.12
CA LYS A 330 7.54 27.09 15.72
C LYS A 330 7.20 25.88 14.87
N PRO A 331 7.19 26.02 13.52
CA PRO A 331 7.11 24.84 12.66
C PRO A 331 8.22 23.84 13.02
N THR A 332 7.90 22.55 12.94
CA THR A 332 8.76 21.44 13.35
C THR A 332 10.16 21.54 12.71
N SER A 333 10.22 21.97 11.45
CA SER A 333 11.46 22.40 10.80
C SER A 333 11.15 23.23 9.56
N ILE A 334 12.00 24.20 9.26
CA ILE A 334 11.96 25.05 8.07
C ILE A 334 13.20 24.79 7.22
N MET A 335 13.01 24.22 6.03
CA MET A 335 14.09 23.83 5.14
C MET A 335 14.02 24.54 3.79
N MET A 336 15.18 24.86 3.21
CA MET A 336 15.32 25.39 1.86
C MET A 336 16.11 24.40 0.98
N PHE A 337 15.43 23.81 0.00
CA PHE A 337 16.02 22.89 -0.96
C PHE A 337 16.49 23.67 -2.19
N ALA A 338 17.79 23.91 -2.29
CA ALA A 338 18.42 24.67 -3.37
C ALA A 338 19.14 23.74 -4.35
N GLY A 339 18.87 23.88 -5.65
CA GLY A 339 19.59 23.13 -6.69
C GLY A 339 18.88 23.15 -8.04
N PRO A 340 19.39 22.44 -9.06
CA PRO A 340 18.78 22.39 -10.39
C PRO A 340 17.35 21.83 -10.40
N THR A 341 16.62 22.03 -11.49
CA THR A 341 15.30 21.40 -11.64
C THR A 341 15.44 19.89 -11.88
N GLY A 342 14.50 19.09 -11.37
CA GLY A 342 14.42 17.67 -11.71
C GLY A 342 15.43 16.73 -11.04
N VAL A 343 16.08 17.18 -9.96
CA VAL A 343 17.08 16.40 -9.19
C VAL A 343 16.51 15.66 -7.96
N GLY A 344 15.24 15.88 -7.61
CA GLY A 344 14.56 15.15 -6.52
C GLY A 344 14.04 15.98 -5.35
N LYS A 345 14.14 17.32 -5.39
CA LYS A 345 13.66 18.22 -4.31
C LYS A 345 12.23 17.92 -3.83
N THR A 346 11.28 17.93 -4.75
CA THR A 346 9.87 17.62 -4.47
C THR A 346 9.64 16.15 -4.11
N GLU A 347 10.49 15.23 -4.61
CA GLU A 347 10.36 13.80 -4.32
C GLU A 347 10.80 13.50 -2.88
N LEU A 348 11.84 14.16 -2.37
CA LEU A 348 12.26 14.04 -0.97
C LEU A 348 11.19 14.58 -0.02
N ALA A 349 10.55 15.71 -0.35
CA ALA A 349 9.44 16.24 0.42
C ALA A 349 8.26 15.25 0.51
N LYS A 350 7.92 14.59 -0.60
CA LYS A 350 6.90 13.54 -0.64
C LYS A 350 7.28 12.31 0.17
N ALA A 351 8.52 11.85 0.03
CA ALA A 351 9.04 10.72 0.80
C ALA A 351 9.01 11.02 2.31
N LEU A 352 9.31 12.25 2.71
CA LEU A 352 9.22 12.69 4.10
C LEU A 352 7.77 12.69 4.61
N ALA A 353 6.82 13.18 3.82
CA ALA A 353 5.40 13.13 4.17
C ALA A 353 4.89 11.69 4.31
N GLU A 354 5.29 10.80 3.40
CA GLU A 354 4.99 9.38 3.46
C GLU A 354 5.58 8.71 4.70
N PHE A 355 6.84 9.02 5.03
CA PHE A 355 7.52 8.45 6.20
C PHE A 355 6.89 8.91 7.52
N LEU A 356 6.68 10.23 7.66
CA LEU A 356 6.21 10.82 8.91
C LEU A 356 4.71 10.69 9.08
N PHE A 357 3.90 10.76 8.04
CA PHE A 357 2.44 10.85 8.19
C PHE A 357 1.71 9.69 7.50
N GLY A 358 2.44 8.69 7.01
CA GLY A 358 1.94 7.46 6.42
C GLY A 358 1.44 7.60 4.97
N SER A 359 1.37 8.81 4.41
CA SER A 359 0.89 9.04 3.04
C SER A 359 1.55 10.26 2.38
N PRO A 360 1.87 10.20 1.07
CA PRO A 360 2.33 11.39 0.33
C PRO A 360 1.25 12.48 0.20
N ASP A 361 -0.03 12.12 0.38
CA ASP A 361 -1.15 13.09 0.40
C ASP A 361 -1.11 13.96 1.66
N ARG A 362 -0.31 13.59 2.65
CA ARG A 362 -0.03 14.42 3.81
C ARG A 362 0.90 15.60 3.51
N MET A 363 1.16 15.88 2.23
CA MET A 363 1.92 17.02 1.75
C MET A 363 0.99 18.09 1.15
N ILE A 364 0.95 19.27 1.76
CA ILE A 364 0.30 20.46 1.21
C ILE A 364 1.28 21.10 0.23
N ARG A 365 0.93 21.16 -1.06
CA ARG A 365 1.80 21.74 -2.10
C ARG A 365 1.26 23.07 -2.60
N CYS A 366 2.08 24.10 -2.51
CA CYS A 366 1.80 25.43 -3.04
C CYS A 366 2.85 25.79 -4.10
N ASP A 367 2.42 25.98 -5.36
CA ASP A 367 3.30 26.47 -6.43
C ASP A 367 3.41 28.00 -6.34
N MET A 368 4.59 28.50 -5.98
CA MET A 368 4.82 29.94 -5.79
C MET A 368 4.72 30.73 -7.10
N SER A 369 4.74 30.05 -8.25
CA SER A 369 4.46 30.66 -9.55
C SER A 369 3.00 31.10 -9.72
N GLU A 370 2.06 30.57 -8.93
CA GLU A 370 0.66 31.00 -8.95
C GLU A 370 0.45 32.30 -8.14
N TYR A 371 1.39 32.61 -7.24
CA TYR A 371 1.29 33.71 -6.27
C TYR A 371 2.24 34.88 -6.56
N LYS A 372 2.42 35.24 -7.83
CA LYS A 372 3.33 36.34 -8.25
C LYS A 372 2.73 37.73 -8.02
N ASP A 373 1.44 37.85 -8.26
CA ASP A 373 0.71 39.12 -8.22
C ASP A 373 0.02 39.33 -6.87
N TYR A 374 -0.25 40.58 -6.53
CA TYR A 374 -0.85 40.96 -5.24
C TYR A 374 -2.21 40.27 -4.98
N HIS A 375 -3.07 40.16 -6.00
CA HIS A 375 -4.36 39.47 -5.87
C HIS A 375 -4.22 37.97 -5.60
N SER A 376 -3.19 37.32 -6.16
CA SER A 376 -2.93 35.91 -5.88
C SER A 376 -2.38 35.72 -4.46
N TYR A 377 -1.54 36.65 -3.99
CA TYR A 377 -1.08 36.68 -2.59
C TYR A 377 -2.27 36.71 -1.59
N GLU A 378 -3.33 37.48 -1.85
CA GLU A 378 -4.51 37.50 -0.97
C GLU A 378 -5.20 36.12 -0.91
N LYS A 379 -5.18 35.35 -2.00
CA LYS A 379 -5.69 33.96 -2.04
C LYS A 379 -4.80 32.96 -1.30
N PHE A 380 -3.49 33.22 -1.21
CA PHE A 380 -2.56 32.36 -0.48
C PHE A 380 -2.90 32.32 1.01
N ILE A 381 -3.20 33.48 1.58
CA ILE A 381 -3.49 33.64 3.02
C ILE A 381 -4.96 33.35 3.31
N GLY A 382 -5.87 33.83 2.46
CA GLY A 382 -7.30 33.75 2.67
C GLY A 382 -7.95 35.08 2.27
N ALA A 383 -8.71 35.09 1.16
CA ALA A 383 -9.28 36.32 0.62
C ALA A 383 -10.56 36.73 1.36
N LYS A 384 -10.75 38.03 1.59
CA LYS A 384 -11.91 38.60 2.33
C LYS A 384 -13.31 38.27 1.77
N ARG A 385 -13.44 37.69 0.57
CA ARG A 385 -14.70 37.64 -0.20
C ARG A 385 -15.13 36.26 -0.70
N ASP A 386 -14.29 35.23 -0.58
CA ASP A 386 -14.65 33.89 -1.07
C ASP A 386 -15.17 33.03 0.07
N GLU A 387 -16.50 32.86 0.13
CA GLU A 387 -17.19 31.95 1.10
C GLU A 387 -16.73 30.48 0.98
N ASN A 388 -16.02 30.13 -0.10
CA ASN A 388 -15.50 28.80 -0.40
C ASN A 388 -13.96 28.76 -0.48
N ASP A 389 -13.24 29.54 0.35
CA ASP A 389 -11.76 29.59 0.36
C ASP A 389 -11.13 28.33 1.00
N SER A 390 -11.44 27.19 0.41
CA SER A 390 -10.88 25.87 0.74
C SER A 390 -9.44 25.70 0.27
N THR A 391 -8.91 26.67 -0.47
CA THR A 391 -7.62 26.59 -1.18
C THR A 391 -6.50 27.41 -0.53
N SER A 392 -6.80 28.31 0.40
CA SER A 392 -5.75 29.05 1.11
C SER A 392 -4.87 28.11 1.95
N LEU A 393 -3.62 28.51 2.21
CA LEU A 393 -2.70 27.75 3.05
C LEU A 393 -3.29 27.55 4.46
N ILE A 394 -3.91 28.58 5.02
CA ILE A 394 -4.53 28.53 6.35
C ILE A 394 -5.64 27.49 6.40
N SER A 395 -6.55 27.50 5.42
CA SER A 395 -7.65 26.53 5.36
C SER A 395 -7.13 25.09 5.22
N GLN A 396 -6.08 24.88 4.42
CA GLN A 396 -5.48 23.56 4.23
C GLN A 396 -4.80 23.06 5.52
N VAL A 397 -4.01 23.92 6.19
CA VAL A 397 -3.33 23.59 7.45
C VAL A 397 -4.33 23.35 8.58
N ARG A 398 -5.42 24.12 8.67
CA ARG A 398 -6.49 23.87 9.65
C ARG A 398 -7.17 22.51 9.47
N ARG A 399 -7.34 22.07 8.22
CA ARG A 399 -7.89 20.74 7.90
C ARG A 399 -6.87 19.63 8.17
N GLN A 400 -5.60 19.93 8.00
CA GLN A 400 -4.52 18.95 8.07
C GLN A 400 -3.27 19.54 8.77
N PRO A 401 -3.31 19.68 10.10
CA PRO A 401 -2.24 20.33 10.86
C PRO A 401 -0.95 19.52 10.87
N PHE A 402 -1.05 18.20 10.77
CA PHE A 402 0.08 17.28 10.63
C PHE A 402 0.38 17.08 9.14
N SER A 403 1.32 17.87 8.62
CA SER A 403 1.63 17.87 7.20
C SER A 403 3.03 18.38 6.86
N VAL A 404 3.50 18.03 5.67
CA VAL A 404 4.63 18.70 5.03
C VAL A 404 4.09 19.80 4.13
N VAL A 405 4.48 21.05 4.37
CA VAL A 405 4.11 22.20 3.51
C VAL A 405 5.23 22.46 2.52
N LEU A 406 4.98 22.19 1.24
CA LEU A 406 5.93 22.40 0.15
C LEU A 406 5.63 23.71 -0.59
N LEU A 407 6.48 24.71 -0.41
CA LEU A 407 6.48 25.98 -1.15
C LEU A 407 7.45 25.87 -2.35
N ASP A 408 6.92 25.50 -3.51
CA ASP A 408 7.71 25.17 -4.70
C ASP A 408 8.09 26.42 -5.51
N GLU A 409 9.36 26.52 -5.93
CA GLU A 409 9.91 27.62 -6.75
C GLU A 409 9.74 29.01 -6.11
N VAL A 410 10.14 29.12 -4.85
CA VAL A 410 9.88 30.27 -3.96
C VAL A 410 10.48 31.59 -4.45
N GLU A 411 11.49 31.56 -5.33
CA GLU A 411 12.01 32.77 -6.00
C GLU A 411 11.00 33.46 -6.93
N LYS A 412 9.89 32.80 -7.27
CA LYS A 412 8.86 33.35 -8.16
C LYS A 412 7.72 34.05 -7.41
N ALA A 413 7.63 33.88 -6.09
CA ALA A 413 6.54 34.40 -5.29
C ALA A 413 6.58 35.94 -5.19
N ASN A 414 5.42 36.53 -4.91
CA ASN A 414 5.33 37.93 -4.52
C ASN A 414 6.14 38.19 -3.23
N PRO A 415 6.93 39.29 -3.13
CA PRO A 415 7.71 39.59 -1.94
C PRO A 415 6.92 39.66 -0.62
N ASN A 416 5.64 40.07 -0.66
CA ASN A 416 4.78 40.14 0.52
C ASN A 416 4.54 38.76 1.17
N ILE A 417 4.67 37.67 0.40
CA ILE A 417 4.58 36.31 0.94
C ILE A 417 5.71 36.07 1.93
N PHE A 418 6.92 36.58 1.67
CA PHE A 418 8.06 36.40 2.58
C PHE A 418 7.84 37.12 3.92
N ASP A 419 7.21 38.29 3.90
CA ASP A 419 6.89 39.03 5.13
C ASP A 419 5.89 38.26 6.01
N VAL A 420 4.92 37.61 5.37
CA VAL A 420 3.91 36.80 6.06
C VAL A 420 4.50 35.47 6.55
N LEU A 421 5.37 34.84 5.76
CA LEU A 421 6.08 33.64 6.18
C LEU A 421 7.05 33.89 7.33
N LEU A 422 7.67 35.07 7.42
CA LEU A 422 8.51 35.44 8.57
C LEU A 422 7.72 35.34 9.88
N GLN A 423 6.50 35.89 9.91
CA GLN A 423 5.63 35.77 11.08
C GLN A 423 5.27 34.31 11.36
N ALA A 424 4.93 33.55 10.32
CA ALA A 424 4.60 32.14 10.46
C ALA A 424 5.76 31.28 10.98
N PHE A 425 7.00 31.61 10.60
CA PHE A 425 8.21 30.91 11.03
C PHE A 425 8.58 31.20 12.48
N ASP A 426 8.26 32.41 12.97
CA ASP A 426 8.57 32.84 14.33
C ASP A 426 7.52 32.40 15.35
N ASP A 427 6.24 32.55 15.00
CA ASP A 427 5.12 32.33 15.91
C ASP A 427 4.43 30.97 15.70
N GLY A 428 4.84 30.21 14.67
CA GLY A 428 4.21 28.94 14.30
C GLY A 428 2.75 29.09 13.89
N ARG A 429 2.28 30.31 13.61
CA ARG A 429 0.87 30.62 13.36
C ARG A 429 0.74 31.60 12.22
N LEU A 430 -0.34 31.42 11.45
CA LEU A 430 -0.68 32.30 10.35
C LEU A 430 -2.16 32.69 10.45
N THR A 431 -2.46 33.98 10.44
CA THR A 431 -3.83 34.50 10.59
C THR A 431 -4.27 35.25 9.33
N ASP A 432 -5.47 34.96 8.82
CA ASP A 432 -6.04 35.68 7.68
C ASP A 432 -6.68 37.01 8.08
N ALA A 433 -7.18 37.70 7.05
CA ALA A 433 -7.89 38.96 7.22
C ALA A 433 -9.28 38.84 7.87
N GLN A 434 -9.82 37.62 8.07
CA GLN A 434 -11.08 37.35 8.78
C GLN A 434 -10.85 36.96 10.25
N GLY A 435 -9.59 36.76 10.66
CA GLY A 435 -9.21 36.33 12.01
C GLY A 435 -9.10 34.80 12.16
N ASN A 436 -9.24 34.03 11.07
CA ASN A 436 -8.96 32.60 11.11
C ASN A 436 -7.46 32.38 11.25
N THR A 437 -7.07 31.52 12.18
CA THR A 437 -5.65 31.20 12.42
C THR A 437 -5.37 29.73 12.08
N GLY A 438 -4.33 29.49 11.30
CA GLY A 438 -3.76 28.18 11.01
C GLY A 438 -2.51 27.95 11.88
N ASP A 439 -2.42 26.76 12.46
CA ASP A 439 -1.31 26.35 13.33
C ASP A 439 -0.32 25.50 12.53
N LEU A 440 0.90 26.01 12.41
CA LEU A 440 1.99 25.42 11.65
C LEU A 440 3.00 24.69 12.54
N THR A 441 2.84 24.67 13.86
CA THR A 441 3.82 24.07 14.79
C THR A 441 4.05 22.57 14.56
N GLN A 442 3.02 21.87 14.05
CA GLN A 442 3.06 20.46 13.69
C GLN A 442 3.35 20.21 12.19
N THR A 443 3.86 21.25 11.50
CA THR A 443 4.22 21.17 10.08
C THR A 443 5.71 21.23 9.86
N ILE A 444 6.18 20.52 8.83
CA ILE A 444 7.51 20.71 8.27
C ILE A 444 7.38 21.55 7.01
N ILE A 445 8.02 22.71 6.98
CA ILE A 445 7.97 23.63 5.86
C ILE A 445 9.20 23.42 4.98
N ILE A 446 8.97 23.08 3.71
CA ILE A 446 10.00 22.88 2.71
C ILE A 446 9.81 23.92 1.61
N MET A 447 10.79 24.77 1.42
CA MET A 447 10.87 25.67 0.29
C MET A 447 11.78 25.07 -0.77
N THR A 448 11.42 25.14 -2.04
CA THR A 448 12.34 24.78 -3.13
C THR A 448 12.78 26.03 -3.87
N SER A 449 14.06 26.07 -4.25
CA SER A 449 14.57 27.13 -5.12
C SER A 449 15.48 26.57 -6.21
N ASN A 450 15.43 27.21 -7.38
CA ASN A 450 16.36 26.94 -8.48
C ASN A 450 17.50 27.98 -8.57
N LEU A 451 17.59 28.91 -7.61
CA LEU A 451 18.65 29.92 -7.58
C LEU A 451 20.04 29.26 -7.46
N GLY A 452 21.01 29.77 -8.23
CA GLY A 452 22.37 29.22 -8.27
C GLY A 452 22.56 27.95 -9.11
N SER A 453 21.52 27.50 -9.84
CA SER A 453 21.60 26.32 -10.72
C SER A 453 22.52 26.50 -11.93
N ASP A 454 22.56 27.70 -12.53
CA ASP A 454 23.45 28.02 -13.67
C ASP A 454 24.94 28.07 -13.28
N LEU A 455 25.25 28.27 -12.00
CA LEU A 455 26.61 28.37 -11.46
C LEU A 455 27.21 27.00 -11.09
N SER A 456 26.41 25.93 -11.18
CA SER A 456 26.81 24.55 -10.81
C SER A 456 27.18 23.68 -12.02
N ALA A 457 27.17 24.22 -13.25
CA ALA A 457 27.64 23.51 -14.43
C ALA A 457 29.18 23.40 -14.43
N PRO A 458 29.76 22.24 -14.79
CA PRO A 458 31.21 22.14 -14.91
C PRO A 458 31.70 23.11 -16.01
N PRO A 459 32.78 23.88 -15.76
CA PRO A 459 33.32 24.78 -16.78
C PRO A 459 33.85 23.99 -17.98
N PRO A 460 33.88 24.59 -19.18
CA PRO A 460 34.60 24.01 -20.31
C PRO A 460 36.08 23.81 -19.93
N VAL A 461 36.66 22.67 -20.34
CA VAL A 461 38.04 22.27 -20.04
C VAL A 461 39.02 23.35 -20.52
N GLY A 462 39.58 24.13 -19.59
CA GLY A 462 40.58 25.15 -19.89
C GLY A 462 40.93 26.06 -18.69
N PHE A 463 42.20 25.97 -18.26
CA PHE A 463 42.93 26.78 -17.26
C PHE A 463 42.72 26.52 -15.76
N ASP A 464 43.84 26.17 -15.11
CA ASP A 464 44.05 26.11 -13.66
C ASP A 464 43.80 27.48 -13.01
N SER A 465 42.62 27.63 -12.42
CA SER A 465 42.41 28.54 -11.30
C SER A 465 41.64 27.76 -10.24
N GLU A 466 42.11 27.76 -8.99
CA GLU A 466 41.38 27.22 -7.85
C GLU A 466 39.96 27.84 -7.83
N LEU A 467 38.97 27.02 -8.19
CA LEU A 467 37.59 27.46 -8.29
C LEU A 467 37.04 27.69 -6.87
N PRO A 468 36.28 28.78 -6.64
CA PRO A 468 35.58 28.98 -5.37
C PRO A 468 34.63 27.81 -5.12
N ASP A 469 34.51 27.41 -3.85
CA ASP A 469 33.65 26.30 -3.46
C ASP A 469 32.21 26.58 -3.94
N SER A 470 31.67 25.62 -4.68
CA SER A 470 30.30 25.65 -5.19
C SER A 470 29.24 25.90 -4.11
N SER A 471 29.54 25.59 -2.83
CA SER A 471 28.71 25.93 -1.67
C SER A 471 28.59 27.46 -1.46
N GLU A 472 29.69 28.19 -1.65
CA GLU A 472 29.78 29.63 -1.46
C GLU A 472 29.00 30.38 -2.54
N LEU A 473 28.98 29.84 -3.77
CA LEU A 473 28.24 30.39 -4.91
C LEU A 473 26.72 30.30 -4.73
N VAL A 474 26.21 29.15 -4.28
CA VAL A 474 24.77 28.98 -3.99
C VAL A 474 24.36 29.86 -2.80
N GLY A 475 25.16 29.89 -1.73
CA GLY A 475 24.93 30.77 -0.60
C GLY A 475 24.92 32.26 -1.00
N LYS A 476 25.81 32.67 -1.91
CA LYS A 476 25.83 34.03 -2.45
C LYS A 476 24.60 34.34 -3.31
N ALA A 477 24.15 33.41 -4.13
CA ALA A 477 22.94 33.57 -4.94
C ALA A 477 21.69 33.75 -4.06
N LEU A 478 21.55 32.94 -3.00
CA LEU A 478 20.46 33.07 -2.04
C LEU A 478 20.51 34.41 -1.28
N ARG A 479 21.69 34.82 -0.79
CA ARG A 479 21.88 36.11 -0.10
C ARG A 479 21.63 37.33 -0.98
N ASN A 480 21.80 37.21 -2.30
CA ASN A 480 21.51 38.29 -3.22
C ASN A 480 20.00 38.45 -3.49
N PHE A 481 19.23 37.37 -3.39
CA PHE A 481 17.79 37.38 -3.66
C PHE A 481 16.97 37.60 -2.39
N PHE A 482 17.24 36.82 -1.34
CA PHE A 482 16.52 36.89 -0.07
C PHE A 482 17.18 37.86 0.90
N ARG A 483 16.34 38.58 1.65
CA ARG A 483 16.81 39.41 2.77
C ARG A 483 17.47 38.52 3.84
N PRO A 484 18.54 38.98 4.51
CA PRO A 484 19.19 38.21 5.58
C PRO A 484 18.24 37.76 6.68
N GLU A 485 17.26 38.60 7.04
CA GLU A 485 16.22 38.30 8.02
C GLU A 485 15.44 37.04 7.69
N PHE A 486 15.11 36.81 6.40
CA PHE A 486 14.40 35.63 5.95
C PHE A 486 15.28 34.38 6.01
N LEU A 487 16.53 34.48 5.54
CA LEU A 487 17.47 33.34 5.54
C LEU A 487 17.82 32.87 6.96
N ASN A 488 17.89 33.80 7.91
CA ASN A 488 18.20 33.49 9.31
C ASN A 488 17.08 32.72 10.04
N ARG A 489 15.87 32.63 9.46
CA ARG A 489 14.75 31.83 9.99
C ARG A 489 14.64 30.43 9.38
N ILE A 490 15.53 30.10 8.44
CA ILE A 490 15.58 28.79 7.80
C ILE A 490 16.55 27.94 8.61
N ASP A 491 16.07 26.82 9.16
CA ASP A 491 16.88 25.92 9.99
C ASP A 491 17.97 25.24 9.14
N HIS A 492 17.60 24.80 7.94
CA HIS A 492 18.50 24.07 7.05
C HIS A 492 18.41 24.54 5.60
N VAL A 493 19.54 24.95 5.03
CA VAL A 493 19.68 25.14 3.58
C VAL A 493 20.33 23.90 2.99
N VAL A 494 19.50 23.06 2.37
CA VAL A 494 19.90 21.75 1.84
C VAL A 494 20.21 21.88 0.36
N ARG A 495 21.43 21.49 -0.02
CA ARG A 495 21.88 21.53 -1.41
C ARG A 495 21.53 20.24 -2.14
N PHE A 496 21.00 20.39 -3.35
CA PHE A 496 20.80 19.30 -4.29
C PHE A 496 21.80 19.38 -5.44
N GLN A 497 22.49 18.29 -5.67
CA GLN A 497 23.52 18.18 -6.70
C GLN A 497 22.90 17.74 -8.04
N PRO A 498 23.47 18.14 -9.19
CA PRO A 498 23.13 17.55 -10.48
C PRO A 498 23.32 16.03 -10.45
N LEU A 499 22.36 15.29 -11.02
CA LEU A 499 22.41 13.82 -11.05
C LEU A 499 23.55 13.33 -11.95
N LYS A 500 24.32 12.35 -11.48
CA LYS A 500 25.34 11.69 -12.30
C LYS A 500 24.69 10.74 -13.29
N ARG A 501 25.43 10.36 -14.33
CA ARG A 501 24.95 9.42 -15.36
C ARG A 501 24.49 8.08 -14.76
N GLU A 502 25.20 7.62 -13.73
CA GLU A 502 24.85 6.41 -12.96
C GLU A 502 23.54 6.57 -12.18
N ASP A 503 23.32 7.73 -11.54
CA ASP A 503 22.07 8.04 -10.82
C ASP A 503 20.86 8.02 -11.77
N ILE A 504 21.03 8.61 -12.96
CA ILE A 504 19.99 8.66 -14.00
C ILE A 504 19.69 7.25 -14.52
N ARG A 505 20.70 6.40 -14.69
CA ARG A 505 20.52 4.99 -15.09
C ARG A 505 19.69 4.23 -14.06
N THR A 506 20.02 4.38 -12.79
CA THR A 506 19.26 3.77 -11.68
C THR A 506 17.83 4.28 -11.64
N LEU A 507 17.63 5.58 -11.85
CA LEU A 507 16.29 6.18 -11.94
C LEU A 507 15.50 5.66 -13.14
N ALA A 508 16.14 5.50 -14.31
CA ALA A 508 15.51 4.95 -15.51
C ALA A 508 15.06 3.51 -15.30
N LYS A 509 15.89 2.67 -14.65
CA LYS A 509 15.54 1.30 -14.25
C LYS A 509 14.31 1.29 -13.35
N ARG A 510 14.26 2.17 -12.35
CA ARG A 510 13.13 2.27 -11.41
C ARG A 510 11.84 2.74 -12.08
N GLU A 511 11.88 3.82 -12.85
CA GLU A 511 10.69 4.37 -13.52
C GLU A 511 10.14 3.39 -14.57
N LEU A 512 11.01 2.69 -15.30
CA LEU A 512 10.60 1.61 -16.19
C LEU A 512 9.94 0.47 -15.41
N GLY A 513 10.55 0.01 -14.30
CA GLY A 513 9.96 -1.02 -13.44
C GLY A 513 8.55 -0.66 -12.96
N LYS A 514 8.35 0.56 -12.46
CA LYS A 514 7.01 1.06 -12.07
C LYS A 514 6.02 1.06 -13.24
N ALA A 515 6.45 1.49 -14.42
CA ALA A 515 5.59 1.56 -15.59
C ALA A 515 5.18 0.16 -16.10
N LEU A 516 6.03 -0.85 -15.91
CA LEU A 516 5.75 -2.24 -16.24
C LEU A 516 4.76 -2.92 -15.28
N LEU A 517 4.56 -2.37 -14.07
CA LEU A 517 3.56 -2.84 -13.10
C LEU A 517 2.13 -2.32 -13.35
N ARG A 518 1.89 -1.57 -14.44
CA ARG A 518 0.56 -1.04 -14.73
C ARG A 518 -0.44 -2.17 -14.99
N ASN A 519 -1.70 -1.95 -14.59
CA ASN A 519 -2.81 -2.89 -14.79
C ASN A 519 -2.92 -3.42 -16.22
N GLY A 520 -2.55 -2.60 -17.22
CA GLY A 520 -2.51 -3.03 -18.63
C GLY A 520 -1.63 -4.26 -18.86
N ILE A 521 -0.51 -4.39 -18.17
CA ILE A 521 0.47 -5.47 -18.29
C ILE A 521 0.18 -6.56 -17.24
N VAL A 522 -0.07 -6.15 -15.99
CA VAL A 522 -0.31 -7.07 -14.85
C VAL A 522 -1.58 -7.90 -15.00
N ARG A 523 -2.72 -7.29 -15.38
CA ARG A 523 -3.99 -8.03 -15.56
C ARG A 523 -3.94 -9.05 -16.71
N ARG A 524 -2.96 -8.86 -17.61
CA ARG A 524 -2.71 -9.69 -18.77
C ARG A 524 -1.66 -10.77 -18.49
N GLU A 525 -1.14 -10.79 -17.26
CA GLU A 525 -0.15 -11.77 -16.78
C GLU A 525 1.09 -11.82 -17.70
N LEU A 526 1.47 -10.68 -18.30
CA LEU A 526 2.63 -10.64 -19.20
C LEU A 526 3.93 -10.73 -18.40
N ARG A 527 4.82 -11.63 -18.82
CA ARG A 527 6.20 -11.68 -18.29
C ARG A 527 7.02 -10.60 -18.95
N VAL A 528 7.81 -9.84 -18.19
CA VAL A 528 8.60 -8.73 -18.76
C VAL A 528 10.09 -8.96 -18.61
N THR A 529 10.82 -8.90 -19.72
CA THR A 529 12.28 -8.88 -19.72
C THR A 529 12.77 -7.60 -20.39
N VAL A 530 13.75 -6.95 -19.77
CA VAL A 530 14.33 -5.70 -20.25
C VAL A 530 15.83 -5.89 -20.42
N ASP A 531 16.34 -5.70 -21.64
CA ASP A 531 17.78 -5.79 -21.90
C ASP A 531 18.51 -4.57 -21.28
N PRO A 532 19.76 -4.71 -20.76
CA PRO A 532 20.46 -3.63 -20.06
C PRO A 532 20.61 -2.33 -20.88
N GLU A 533 20.79 -2.46 -22.20
CA GLU A 533 20.91 -1.34 -23.13
C GLU A 533 19.66 -0.45 -23.16
N VAL A 534 18.48 -1.00 -22.83
CA VAL A 534 17.24 -0.23 -22.72
C VAL A 534 17.35 0.79 -21.61
N HIS A 535 17.95 0.43 -20.47
CA HIS A 535 18.17 1.36 -19.36
C HIS A 535 19.16 2.47 -19.74
N ASP A 536 20.20 2.12 -20.50
CA ASP A 536 21.21 3.08 -20.98
C ASP A 536 20.61 4.07 -21.98
N LEU A 537 19.82 3.58 -22.93
CA LEU A 537 19.13 4.41 -23.91
C LEU A 537 18.07 5.33 -23.25
N LEU A 538 17.34 4.81 -22.26
CA LEU A 538 16.39 5.62 -21.49
C LEU A 538 17.08 6.67 -20.63
N ALA A 539 18.24 6.35 -20.05
CA ALA A 539 19.03 7.31 -19.28
C ALA A 539 19.59 8.43 -20.18
N GLU A 540 20.13 8.07 -21.34
CA GLU A 540 20.65 9.03 -22.32
C GLU A 540 19.55 9.96 -22.85
N LYS A 541 18.42 9.41 -23.28
CA LYS A 541 17.31 10.21 -23.84
C LYS A 541 16.44 10.89 -22.77
N GLY A 542 16.45 10.36 -21.55
CA GLY A 542 15.65 10.81 -20.41
C GLY A 542 16.29 11.90 -19.56
N TYR A 543 17.57 12.18 -19.76
CA TYR A 543 18.28 13.27 -19.12
C TYR A 543 18.40 14.49 -20.03
N ASP A 544 18.13 15.65 -19.45
CA ASP A 544 18.33 16.94 -20.10
C ASP A 544 19.12 17.84 -19.15
N ALA A 545 20.17 18.49 -19.65
CA ALA A 545 21.03 19.34 -18.83
C ALA A 545 20.30 20.53 -18.17
N LYS A 546 19.19 20.98 -18.76
CA LYS A 546 18.36 22.09 -18.28
C LYS A 546 17.21 21.62 -17.38
N PHE A 547 16.62 20.45 -17.66
CA PHE A 547 15.42 19.95 -16.98
C PHE A 547 15.67 18.76 -16.03
N GLY A 548 16.91 18.30 -15.91
CA GLY A 548 17.29 17.14 -15.11
C GLY A 548 16.60 15.86 -15.58
N ALA A 549 16.15 15.02 -14.64
CA ALA A 549 15.42 13.79 -14.95
C ALA A 549 13.91 13.98 -15.15
N ARG A 550 13.38 15.21 -15.19
CA ARG A 550 11.94 15.46 -15.44
C ARG A 550 11.43 14.80 -16.74
N PRO A 551 12.16 14.82 -17.87
CA PRO A 551 11.71 14.18 -19.10
C PRO A 551 11.67 12.65 -19.01
N LEU A 552 12.37 12.03 -18.06
CA LEU A 552 12.56 10.58 -18.02
C LEU A 552 11.24 9.82 -18.01
N ARG A 553 10.25 10.21 -17.20
CA ARG A 553 8.91 9.57 -17.22
C ARG A 553 8.26 9.64 -18.60
N ARG A 554 8.34 10.80 -19.26
CA ARG A 554 7.82 10.99 -20.62
C ARG A 554 8.58 10.13 -21.63
N GLN A 555 9.89 9.96 -21.46
CA GLN A 555 10.69 9.12 -22.35
C GLN A 555 10.45 7.63 -22.11
N VAL A 556 10.28 7.19 -20.86
CA VAL A 556 9.80 5.83 -20.54
C VAL A 556 8.42 5.62 -21.19
N GLU A 557 7.52 6.58 -21.07
CA GLU A 557 6.19 6.49 -21.70
C GLU A 557 6.29 6.40 -23.23
N LYS A 558 7.06 7.29 -23.86
CA LYS A 558 7.15 7.41 -25.32
C LYS A 558 7.96 6.29 -25.96
N LEU A 559 9.09 5.94 -25.36
CA LEU A 559 10.08 5.03 -25.93
C LEU A 559 9.82 3.59 -25.51
N ALA A 560 9.32 3.33 -24.29
CA ALA A 560 9.07 1.96 -23.83
C ALA A 560 7.57 1.64 -23.83
N ILE A 561 6.75 2.39 -23.09
CA ILE A 561 5.34 2.00 -22.83
C ILE A 561 4.45 2.15 -24.07
N LEU A 562 4.64 3.20 -24.88
CA LEU A 562 3.84 3.40 -26.08
C LEU A 562 4.08 2.29 -27.12
N PRO A 563 5.33 1.86 -27.40
CA PRO A 563 5.58 0.64 -28.15
C PRO A 563 4.93 -0.61 -27.53
N VAL A 564 5.04 -0.82 -26.21
CA VAL A 564 4.34 -1.92 -25.52
C VAL A 564 2.83 -1.87 -25.75
N ALA A 565 2.21 -0.70 -25.62
CA ALA A 565 0.77 -0.53 -25.82
C ALA A 565 0.35 -0.79 -27.28
N ARG A 566 1.17 -0.37 -28.26
CA ARG A 566 0.93 -0.62 -29.68
C ARG A 566 0.97 -2.11 -29.99
N GLU A 567 1.98 -2.82 -29.48
CA GLU A 567 2.10 -4.26 -29.65
C GLU A 567 0.92 -5.00 -28.97
N ILE A 568 0.49 -4.58 -27.77
CA ILE A 568 -0.68 -5.18 -27.10
C ILE A 568 -1.97 -4.99 -27.92
N ILE A 569 -2.15 -3.83 -28.58
CA ILE A 569 -3.34 -3.53 -29.38
C ILE A 569 -3.30 -4.21 -30.76
N ALA A 570 -2.12 -4.36 -31.34
CA ALA A 570 -1.95 -4.94 -32.67
C ALA A 570 -2.25 -6.45 -32.72
N LEU A 571 -2.32 -7.12 -31.56
CA LEU A 571 -2.64 -8.53 -31.44
C LEU A 571 -4.16 -8.75 -31.38
N GLU A 572 -4.70 -9.55 -32.31
CA GLU A 572 -6.13 -9.93 -32.35
C GLU A 572 -6.50 -10.92 -31.22
N GLU A 573 -5.56 -11.80 -30.82
CA GLU A 573 -5.64 -12.72 -29.68
C GLU A 573 -4.30 -12.71 -28.93
N MET A 574 -4.33 -12.78 -27.59
CA MET A 574 -3.12 -12.72 -26.76
C MET A 574 -3.25 -13.65 -25.56
N ASP A 575 -2.31 -14.60 -25.46
CA ASP A 575 -2.27 -15.62 -24.42
C ASP A 575 -1.77 -15.04 -23.08
N LYS A 576 -2.40 -15.44 -21.97
CA LYS A 576 -1.90 -15.14 -20.62
C LYS A 576 -0.50 -15.73 -20.44
N GLY A 577 0.41 -15.00 -19.79
CA GLY A 577 1.80 -15.46 -19.60
C GLY A 577 2.81 -14.97 -20.66
N SER A 578 2.33 -14.44 -21.80
CA SER A 578 3.16 -14.01 -22.93
C SER A 578 4.34 -13.11 -22.52
N LEU A 579 5.49 -13.40 -23.12
CA LEU A 579 6.74 -12.69 -22.85
C LEU A 579 6.76 -11.37 -23.63
N LEU A 580 6.70 -10.28 -22.88
CA LEU A 580 6.97 -8.92 -23.31
C LEU A 580 8.48 -8.66 -23.18
N ARG A 581 9.21 -8.68 -24.28
CA ARG A 581 10.64 -8.34 -24.30
C ARG A 581 10.87 -6.92 -24.82
N LEU A 582 11.59 -6.12 -24.05
CA LEU A 582 12.08 -4.80 -24.43
C LEU A 582 13.58 -4.90 -24.73
N GLN A 583 13.98 -4.56 -25.95
CA GLN A 583 15.38 -4.57 -26.40
C GLN A 583 15.70 -3.31 -27.22
N VAL A 584 16.98 -3.02 -27.46
CA VAL A 584 17.38 -1.92 -28.33
C VAL A 584 17.74 -2.46 -29.72
N LYS A 585 17.11 -1.95 -30.77
CA LYS A 585 17.51 -2.17 -32.17
C LYS A 585 17.56 -0.84 -32.90
N GLU A 586 18.62 -0.63 -33.68
CA GLU A 586 18.81 0.59 -34.49
C GLU A 586 18.66 1.91 -33.69
N GLY A 587 19.01 1.91 -32.40
CA GLY A 587 18.90 3.08 -31.53
C GLY A 587 17.48 3.42 -31.04
N ALA A 588 16.52 2.51 -31.25
CA ALA A 588 15.15 2.57 -30.73
C ALA A 588 14.84 1.35 -29.86
N ILE A 589 13.88 1.50 -28.94
CA ILE A 589 13.39 0.37 -28.15
C ILE A 589 12.43 -0.41 -29.06
N ASP A 590 12.84 -1.64 -29.38
CA ASP A 590 12.05 -2.64 -30.07
C ASP A 590 11.30 -3.46 -29.02
N VAL A 591 9.99 -3.56 -29.18
CA VAL A 591 9.13 -4.32 -28.27
C VAL A 591 8.57 -5.49 -29.02
N ASN A 592 8.77 -6.69 -28.49
CA ASN A 592 8.18 -7.89 -29.04
C ASN A 592 7.32 -8.56 -27.97
N ILE A 593 6.05 -8.77 -28.30
CA ILE A 593 5.17 -9.65 -27.54
C ILE A 593 5.21 -10.98 -28.25
N LEU A 594 5.98 -11.88 -27.68
CA LEU A 594 6.01 -13.25 -28.15
C LEU A 594 4.78 -13.92 -27.55
N ALA A 595 3.85 -14.34 -28.41
CA ALA A 595 2.73 -15.18 -28.00
C ALA A 595 3.32 -16.39 -27.27
N ASP A 596 3.05 -16.47 -25.97
CA ASP A 596 3.25 -17.71 -25.27
C ASP A 596 2.21 -18.66 -25.83
N ARG A 597 2.60 -19.50 -26.79
CA ARG A 597 1.98 -20.82 -26.80
C ARG A 597 2.43 -21.52 -25.52
N GLN A 598 1.61 -21.25 -24.50
CA GLN A 598 1.47 -21.92 -23.22
C GLN A 598 2.62 -21.69 -22.23
N THR A 599 2.52 -20.60 -21.48
CA THR A 599 2.75 -20.70 -20.03
C THR A 599 1.42 -21.01 -19.37
N HIS A 600 1.19 -22.28 -19.02
CA HIS A 600 0.39 -22.57 -17.82
C HIS A 600 1.35 -22.89 -16.68
N THR A 601 1.39 -21.93 -15.76
CA THR A 601 1.78 -22.06 -14.36
C THR A 601 1.19 -23.32 -13.75
N ALA A 602 2.00 -24.15 -13.12
CA ALA A 602 1.99 -24.30 -11.67
C ALA A 602 2.75 -25.58 -11.33
N ARG A 603 2.85 -25.82 -10.04
CA ARG A 603 3.92 -26.56 -9.45
C ARG A 603 3.27 -27.25 -8.17
N ARG A 604 3.22 -28.62 -7.87
CA ARG A 604 3.56 -29.27 -6.49
C ARG A 604 3.47 -30.82 -6.20
N ILE A 605 4.62 -31.44 -5.77
CA ILE A 605 5.12 -32.71 -5.09
C ILE A 605 4.25 -33.53 -4.08
N ALA A 606 4.03 -34.87 -4.28
CA ALA A 606 3.48 -36.13 -3.55
C ALA A 606 2.90 -36.31 -2.08
N GLY A 607 3.01 -37.48 -1.42
CA GLY A 607 2.84 -37.62 0.04
C GLY A 607 1.48 -38.09 0.55
N GLY A 608 1.04 -39.30 0.16
CA GLY A 608 0.05 -40.13 0.89
C GLY A 608 0.62 -40.69 2.20
N VAL A 609 -0.09 -41.13 3.25
CA VAL A 609 -1.44 -41.73 3.48
C VAL A 609 -1.90 -42.64 2.34
N PRO A 610 -2.04 -43.95 2.55
CA PRO A 610 -2.57 -44.84 1.53
C PRO A 610 -3.97 -44.38 1.12
N VAL A 611 -4.13 -43.98 -0.14
CA VAL A 611 -5.45 -43.71 -0.70
C VAL A 611 -6.12 -45.07 -0.90
N GLU A 612 -7.18 -45.35 -0.13
CA GLU A 612 -8.16 -46.34 -0.55
C GLU A 612 -8.80 -45.80 -1.84
N ASP A 613 -8.38 -46.30 -3.01
CA ASP A 613 -9.07 -46.04 -4.27
C ASP A 613 -10.50 -46.62 -4.15
N PRO A 614 -11.56 -45.80 -4.07
CA PRO A 614 -12.94 -46.29 -3.90
C PRO A 614 -13.41 -47.11 -5.10
N LEU A 615 -12.62 -47.13 -6.17
CA LEU A 615 -12.94 -47.69 -7.48
C LEU A 615 -11.96 -48.80 -7.91
N HIS A 616 -10.96 -49.15 -7.10
CA HIS A 616 -10.02 -50.21 -7.44
C HIS A 616 -10.74 -51.56 -7.43
N GLY A 617 -10.65 -52.28 -8.55
CA GLY A 617 -11.06 -53.68 -8.65
C GLY A 617 -12.55 -54.02 -8.54
N THR A 618 -13.46 -53.08 -8.28
CA THR A 618 -14.88 -53.45 -8.13
C THR A 618 -15.65 -53.40 -9.45
N LYS A 619 -16.06 -54.57 -9.94
CA LYS A 619 -17.13 -54.74 -10.94
C LYS A 619 -18.51 -54.25 -10.44
N LYS A 620 -18.58 -53.42 -9.38
CA LYS A 620 -19.83 -52.95 -8.76
C LYS A 620 -20.18 -51.53 -9.25
N LYS A 621 -21.47 -51.28 -9.43
CA LYS A 621 -22.01 -49.94 -9.75
C LYS A 621 -21.69 -48.97 -8.62
N ILE A 622 -20.95 -47.91 -8.95
CA ILE A 622 -20.64 -46.76 -8.07
C ILE A 622 -21.96 -46.09 -7.65
N ARG A 623 -22.21 -45.91 -6.35
CA ARG A 623 -23.43 -45.24 -5.87
C ARG A 623 -23.14 -43.79 -5.48
N PRO A 624 -24.12 -42.88 -5.56
CA PRO A 624 -23.92 -41.46 -5.24
C PRO A 624 -23.46 -41.18 -3.80
N VAL A 625 -23.84 -42.03 -2.85
CA VAL A 625 -23.45 -41.92 -1.43
C VAL A 625 -21.95 -42.15 -1.26
N ASP A 626 -21.38 -43.10 -2.02
CA ASP A 626 -19.96 -43.45 -1.96
C ASP A 626 -19.07 -42.28 -2.46
N LEU A 627 -19.58 -41.45 -3.40
CA LEU A 627 -18.89 -40.25 -3.92
C LEU A 627 -18.96 -39.06 -2.96
N ALA A 628 -20.08 -38.89 -2.25
CA ALA A 628 -20.26 -37.82 -1.26
C ALA A 628 -19.35 -38.03 -0.04
N GLU A 629 -19.23 -39.28 0.44
CA GLU A 629 -18.30 -39.62 1.52
C GLU A 629 -16.83 -39.40 1.12
N THR A 630 -16.48 -39.72 -0.13
CA THR A 630 -15.14 -39.49 -0.67
C THR A 630 -14.79 -38.00 -0.75
N LEU A 631 -15.72 -37.16 -1.20
CA LEU A 631 -15.55 -35.69 -1.20
C LEU A 631 -15.30 -35.14 0.21
N LYS A 632 -16.05 -35.63 1.20
CA LYS A 632 -15.89 -35.22 2.59
C LYS A 632 -14.55 -35.67 3.18
N LYS A 633 -14.02 -36.84 2.79
CA LYS A 633 -12.67 -37.26 3.18
C LYS A 633 -11.60 -36.32 2.61
N PHE A 634 -11.72 -35.91 1.35
CA PHE A 634 -10.77 -34.97 0.74
C PHE A 634 -10.87 -33.55 1.30
N GLU A 635 -12.05 -33.12 1.75
CA GLU A 635 -12.22 -31.88 2.50
C GLU A 635 -11.30 -31.86 3.73
N GLY A 636 -11.35 -32.91 4.55
CA GLY A 636 -10.49 -33.05 5.72
C GLY A 636 -8.99 -33.17 5.39
N HIS A 637 -8.61 -33.73 4.24
CA HIS A 637 -7.22 -33.75 3.80
C HIS A 637 -6.74 -32.35 3.38
N ILE A 638 -7.60 -31.56 2.72
CA ILE A 638 -7.28 -30.19 2.32
C ILE A 638 -7.20 -29.28 3.56
N GLU A 639 -8.12 -29.42 4.52
CA GLU A 639 -8.07 -28.72 5.81
C GLU A 639 -6.79 -29.10 6.59
N ALA A 640 -6.39 -30.38 6.60
CA ALA A 640 -5.14 -30.81 7.22
C ALA A 640 -3.89 -30.25 6.53
N LEU A 641 -3.96 -29.98 5.21
CA LEU A 641 -2.90 -29.24 4.51
C LEU A 641 -2.87 -27.79 4.97
N GLU A 642 -4.02 -27.12 5.11
CA GLU A 642 -4.11 -25.74 5.62
C GLU A 642 -3.56 -25.63 7.06
N ASP A 643 -3.97 -26.54 7.97
CA ASP A 643 -3.54 -26.58 9.37
C ASP A 643 -2.05 -26.92 9.55
N ARG A 644 -1.49 -27.81 8.72
CA ARG A 644 -0.05 -28.16 8.76
C ARG A 644 0.83 -27.14 8.06
N SER A 645 0.25 -26.29 7.22
CA SER A 645 0.98 -25.28 6.47
C SER A 645 1.38 -24.09 7.33
N ASP A 646 0.61 -23.81 8.40
CA ASP A 646 0.42 -22.44 8.90
C ASP A 646 0.48 -21.47 7.70
N GLU A 647 -0.60 -21.35 6.93
CA GLU A 647 -0.63 -20.49 5.74
C GLU A 647 -0.13 -19.06 6.06
N GLU A 648 -0.32 -18.63 7.32
CA GLU A 648 0.30 -17.46 7.93
C GLU A 648 1.84 -17.55 8.04
N GLU A 649 2.43 -18.65 8.50
CA GLU A 649 3.90 -18.88 8.56
C GLU A 649 4.54 -18.97 7.15
N LEU A 650 3.90 -19.61 6.17
CA LEU A 650 4.41 -19.62 4.78
C LEU A 650 4.31 -18.23 4.13
N ALA A 651 3.23 -17.49 4.42
CA ALA A 651 3.05 -16.11 3.97
C ALA A 651 4.01 -15.15 4.68
N GLU A 652 4.24 -15.33 5.98
CA GLU A 652 5.18 -14.59 6.80
C GLU A 652 6.61 -14.86 6.32
N ARG A 653 6.98 -16.12 6.12
CA ARG A 653 8.29 -16.49 5.56
C ARG A 653 8.51 -15.95 4.15
N LYS A 654 7.47 -15.93 3.31
CA LYS A 654 7.51 -15.26 1.99
C LYS A 654 7.71 -13.75 2.16
N SER A 655 7.00 -13.12 3.10
CA SER A 655 7.10 -11.70 3.41
C SER A 655 8.49 -11.32 3.92
N GLU A 656 9.08 -12.14 4.80
CA GLU A 656 10.46 -12.00 5.29
C GLU A 656 11.48 -12.07 4.15
N LEU A 657 11.36 -13.06 3.27
CA LEU A 657 12.25 -13.24 2.14
C LEU A 657 12.07 -12.12 1.10
N LEU A 658 10.85 -11.64 0.87
CA LEU A 658 10.56 -10.45 0.05
C LEU A 658 11.18 -9.18 0.65
N ALA A 659 11.10 -9.01 1.97
CA ALA A 659 11.74 -7.91 2.67
C ALA A 659 13.28 -7.99 2.57
N LEU A 660 13.85 -9.19 2.64
CA LEU A 660 15.26 -9.46 2.34
C LEU A 660 15.63 -9.07 0.90
N SER A 661 14.77 -9.37 -0.08
CA SER A 661 14.99 -9.01 -1.49
C SER A 661 14.96 -7.50 -1.75
N GLY A 662 14.35 -6.73 -0.84
CA GLY A 662 14.24 -5.28 -0.90
C GLY A 662 15.44 -4.51 -0.32
N LYS A 663 16.41 -5.20 0.29
CA LYS A 663 17.61 -4.57 0.87
C LYS A 663 18.59 -4.14 -0.21
N ALA A 664 19.29 -3.03 0.02
CA ALA A 664 20.20 -2.43 -0.95
C ALA A 664 21.41 -3.32 -1.30
N ASP A 665 21.87 -4.13 -0.34
CA ASP A 665 22.99 -5.07 -0.46
C ASP A 665 22.57 -6.46 -0.98
N PHE A 666 21.26 -6.70 -1.14
CA PHE A 666 20.73 -8.00 -1.52
C PHE A 666 21.31 -8.53 -2.84
N TRP A 667 21.57 -7.63 -3.79
CA TRP A 667 22.06 -7.97 -5.13
C TRP A 667 23.60 -8.03 -5.22
N ASP A 668 24.31 -7.66 -4.17
CA ASP A 668 25.78 -7.69 -4.12
C ASP A 668 26.30 -9.13 -4.07
N ASP A 669 25.56 -10.00 -3.39
CA ASP A 669 25.78 -11.45 -3.37
C ASP A 669 24.77 -12.13 -4.30
N GLN A 670 25.16 -12.27 -5.58
CA GLN A 670 24.28 -12.84 -6.62
C GLN A 670 23.84 -14.27 -6.32
N ALA A 671 24.64 -15.05 -5.59
CA ALA A 671 24.32 -16.42 -5.20
C ALA A 671 23.18 -16.42 -4.17
N ARG A 672 23.35 -15.64 -3.10
CA ARG A 672 22.33 -15.45 -2.06
C ARG A 672 21.06 -14.80 -2.59
N ALA A 673 21.16 -13.83 -3.50
CA ALA A 673 20.02 -13.17 -4.12
C ALA A 673 19.15 -14.18 -4.89
N ARG A 674 19.80 -15.03 -5.69
CA ARG A 674 19.13 -16.06 -6.48
C ARG A 674 18.52 -17.15 -5.60
N GLU A 675 19.18 -17.54 -4.52
CA GLU A 675 18.65 -18.49 -3.53
C GLU A 675 17.36 -17.96 -2.89
N VAL A 676 17.37 -16.73 -2.39
CA VAL A 676 16.20 -16.09 -1.77
C VAL A 676 15.06 -15.92 -2.76
N LEU A 677 15.34 -15.52 -4.01
CA LEU A 677 14.31 -15.40 -5.05
C LEU A 677 13.72 -16.76 -5.45
N SER A 678 14.56 -17.80 -5.52
CA SER A 678 14.11 -19.18 -5.76
C SER A 678 13.19 -19.67 -4.65
N ASP A 679 13.51 -19.33 -3.40
CA ASP A 679 12.70 -19.68 -2.23
C ASP A 679 11.37 -18.91 -2.17
N ILE A 680 11.34 -17.63 -2.52
CA ILE A 680 10.09 -16.84 -2.65
C ILE A 680 9.18 -17.47 -3.70
N TYR A 681 9.72 -17.74 -4.89
CA TYR A 681 8.98 -18.33 -5.99
C TYR A 681 8.50 -19.75 -5.68
N ARG A 682 9.31 -20.47 -4.90
CA ARG A 682 8.92 -21.75 -4.32
C ARG A 682 7.72 -21.52 -3.42
N LEU A 683 7.81 -20.78 -2.32
CA LEU A 683 6.70 -20.62 -1.35
C LEU A 683 5.38 -20.18 -2.02
N GLU A 684 5.45 -19.23 -2.95
CA GLU A 684 4.30 -18.77 -3.72
C GLU A 684 3.54 -19.88 -4.44
N ARG A 685 4.27 -20.80 -5.09
CA ARG A 685 3.66 -21.93 -5.79
C ARG A 685 3.06 -22.99 -4.86
N LEU A 686 3.43 -23.03 -3.56
CA LEU A 686 2.80 -23.92 -2.55
C LEU A 686 1.43 -23.39 -2.17
N ILE A 687 1.40 -22.12 -1.82
CA ILE A 687 0.18 -21.40 -1.45
C ILE A 687 -0.83 -21.50 -2.60
N GLU A 688 -0.39 -21.29 -3.85
CA GLU A 688 -1.26 -21.42 -5.02
C GLU A 688 -1.80 -22.86 -5.22
N ALA A 689 -0.99 -23.89 -4.95
CA ALA A 689 -1.40 -25.28 -5.11
C ALA A 689 -2.44 -25.72 -4.06
N ILE A 690 -2.31 -25.26 -2.81
CA ILE A 690 -3.28 -25.49 -1.72
C ILE A 690 -4.62 -24.83 -2.08
N ALA A 691 -4.59 -23.56 -2.49
CA ALA A 691 -5.78 -22.83 -2.92
C ALA A 691 -6.50 -23.51 -4.11
N LYS A 692 -5.74 -24.09 -5.05
CA LYS A 692 -6.31 -24.83 -6.20
C LYS A 692 -6.99 -26.13 -5.77
N SER A 693 -6.44 -26.87 -4.81
CA SER A 693 -7.08 -28.08 -4.27
C SER A 693 -8.47 -27.75 -3.71
N LYS A 694 -8.58 -26.65 -2.96
CA LYS A 694 -9.84 -26.13 -2.43
C LYS A 694 -10.85 -25.76 -3.53
N GLN A 695 -10.40 -24.99 -4.51
CA GLN A 695 -11.25 -24.59 -5.63
C GLN A 695 -11.79 -25.80 -6.42
N ARG A 696 -10.95 -26.82 -6.64
CA ARG A 696 -11.36 -28.06 -7.32
C ARG A 696 -12.36 -28.85 -6.46
N HIS A 697 -12.13 -28.97 -5.16
CA HIS A 697 -13.06 -29.60 -4.23
C HIS A 697 -14.45 -28.95 -4.30
N GLU A 698 -14.52 -27.62 -4.16
CA GLU A 698 -15.78 -26.88 -4.26
C GLU A 698 -16.49 -27.09 -5.61
N ALA A 699 -15.73 -27.13 -6.71
CA ALA A 699 -16.29 -27.35 -8.04
C ALA A 699 -16.89 -28.76 -8.17
N LEU A 700 -16.22 -29.79 -7.62
CA LEU A 700 -16.73 -31.16 -7.62
C LEU A 700 -17.91 -31.34 -6.67
N THR A 701 -17.93 -30.64 -5.54
CA THR A 701 -19.09 -30.58 -4.64
C THR A 701 -20.31 -30.00 -5.36
N ARG A 702 -20.15 -28.87 -6.06
CA ARG A 702 -21.21 -28.28 -6.91
C ARG A 702 -21.66 -29.21 -8.03
N GLN A 703 -20.74 -29.95 -8.65
CA GLN A 703 -21.08 -30.93 -9.68
C GLN A 703 -21.86 -32.12 -9.10
N LEU A 704 -21.50 -32.62 -7.91
CA LEU A 704 -22.24 -33.67 -7.23
C LEU A 704 -23.69 -33.23 -6.94
N GLU A 705 -23.89 -32.02 -6.42
CA GLU A 705 -25.23 -31.45 -6.19
C GLU A 705 -26.05 -31.36 -7.49
N ALA A 706 -25.42 -30.93 -8.59
CA ALA A 706 -26.07 -30.85 -9.89
C ALA A 706 -26.46 -32.25 -10.43
N ILE A 707 -25.59 -33.24 -10.26
CA ILE A 707 -25.83 -34.62 -10.67
C ILE A 707 -26.92 -35.29 -9.80
N GLN A 708 -26.98 -34.98 -8.51
CA GLN A 708 -28.07 -35.44 -7.64
C GLN A 708 -29.44 -34.92 -8.08
N ARG A 709 -29.50 -33.69 -8.63
CA ARG A 709 -30.74 -33.11 -9.20
C ARG A 709 -31.12 -33.73 -10.54
N ASN A 710 -30.15 -34.12 -11.37
CA ASN A 710 -30.42 -34.75 -12.67
C ASN A 710 -29.41 -35.88 -12.97
N PRO A 711 -29.69 -37.11 -12.48
CA PRO A 711 -28.73 -38.21 -12.49
C PRO A 711 -28.56 -38.80 -13.89
N THR A 712 -27.35 -38.71 -14.44
CA THR A 712 -26.95 -39.42 -15.68
C THR A 712 -25.73 -40.28 -15.45
N GLU A 713 -25.71 -41.50 -16.01
CA GLU A 713 -24.61 -42.46 -15.80
C GLU A 713 -23.26 -41.93 -16.30
N SER A 714 -23.26 -41.14 -17.37
CA SER A 714 -22.06 -40.49 -17.90
C SER A 714 -21.51 -39.40 -16.96
N ALA A 715 -22.40 -38.61 -16.34
CA ALA A 715 -21.99 -37.57 -15.39
C ALA A 715 -21.44 -38.18 -14.09
N PHE A 716 -22.02 -39.28 -13.60
CA PHE A 716 -21.47 -40.01 -12.45
C PHE A 716 -20.08 -40.59 -12.71
N LYS A 717 -19.87 -41.21 -13.88
CA LYS A 717 -18.54 -41.73 -14.26
C LYS A 717 -17.51 -40.62 -14.40
N LYS A 718 -17.92 -39.47 -14.93
CA LYS A 718 -17.05 -38.29 -15.03
C LYS A 718 -16.68 -37.74 -13.66
N LEU A 719 -17.66 -37.54 -12.78
CA LEU A 719 -17.42 -37.07 -11.40
C LEU A 719 -16.50 -38.02 -10.62
N ALA A 720 -16.67 -39.33 -10.78
CA ALA A 720 -15.82 -40.34 -10.14
C ALA A 720 -14.36 -40.25 -10.63
N LEU A 721 -14.13 -40.00 -11.92
CA LEU A 721 -12.80 -39.77 -12.49
C LEU A 721 -12.19 -38.45 -12.01
N ASP A 722 -12.99 -37.39 -11.97
CA ASP A 722 -12.53 -36.07 -11.53
C ASP A 722 -12.20 -36.07 -10.02
N LEU A 723 -12.95 -36.83 -9.21
CA LEU A 723 -12.66 -37.05 -7.79
C LEU A 723 -11.39 -37.85 -7.56
N ARG A 724 -11.17 -38.90 -8.36
CA ARG A 724 -9.91 -39.66 -8.34
C ARG A 724 -8.74 -38.72 -8.67
N SER A 725 -8.88 -37.87 -9.68
CA SER A 725 -7.88 -36.87 -10.05
C SER A 725 -7.59 -35.86 -8.92
N LEU A 726 -8.64 -35.36 -8.23
CA LEU A 726 -8.47 -34.47 -7.08
C LEU A 726 -7.71 -35.14 -5.93
N GLY A 727 -8.06 -36.38 -5.59
CA GLY A 727 -7.37 -37.12 -4.53
C GLY A 727 -5.88 -37.26 -4.80
N HIS A 728 -5.51 -37.66 -6.02
CA HIS A 728 -4.10 -37.74 -6.41
C HIS A 728 -3.43 -36.37 -6.43
N PHE A 729 -4.14 -35.29 -6.76
CA PHE A 729 -3.56 -33.94 -6.73
C PHE A 729 -3.29 -33.45 -5.30
N VAL A 730 -4.17 -33.76 -4.34
CA VAL A 730 -4.01 -33.41 -2.91
C VAL A 730 -2.84 -34.17 -2.29
N GLU A 731 -2.76 -35.48 -2.53
CA GLU A 731 -1.59 -36.30 -2.21
C GLU A 731 -0.45 -36.08 -3.21
N LEU A 732 -0.60 -35.18 -4.18
CA LEU A 732 0.53 -34.51 -4.78
C LEU A 732 0.85 -33.36 -3.87
N VAL A 733 0.16 -32.25 -3.72
CA VAL A 733 0.57 -31.13 -2.82
C VAL A 733 1.25 -31.46 -1.45
N ARG A 734 0.89 -32.55 -0.75
CA ARG A 734 1.37 -32.90 0.60
C ARG A 734 2.88 -33.18 0.80
N PHE A 735 3.57 -33.89 -0.08
CA PHE A 735 5.01 -34.27 -0.08
C PHE A 735 5.79 -33.06 -0.48
N ALA A 736 5.16 -32.00 -0.96
CA ALA A 736 5.87 -30.77 -1.24
C ALA A 736 6.21 -30.07 0.02
N MET A 737 5.29 -30.22 0.95
CA MET A 737 5.42 -29.79 2.31
C MET A 737 6.33 -30.77 3.05
N GLU A 738 6.14 -32.09 2.87
CA GLU A 738 6.89 -33.11 3.62
C GLU A 738 8.30 -33.43 3.07
N CYS A 739 8.60 -33.15 1.79
CA CYS A 739 9.89 -33.44 1.15
C CYS A 739 10.94 -32.55 1.78
N GLN A 740 11.92 -33.14 2.48
CA GLN A 740 12.98 -32.42 3.19
C GLN A 740 14.24 -32.23 2.32
N ASP A 741 14.47 -33.12 1.36
CA ASP A 741 15.64 -33.08 0.49
C ASP A 741 15.57 -31.89 -0.49
N ARG A 742 16.68 -31.17 -0.59
CA ARG A 742 16.83 -30.02 -1.48
C ARG A 742 16.82 -30.45 -2.95
N GLU A 743 17.29 -31.64 -3.27
CA GLU A 743 17.37 -32.13 -4.66
C GLU A 743 16.00 -32.52 -5.19
N ASP A 744 15.24 -33.24 -4.37
CA ASP A 744 13.89 -33.64 -4.74
C ASP A 744 13.04 -32.43 -5.05
N ARG A 745 13.11 -31.35 -4.28
CA ARG A 745 12.30 -30.12 -4.47
C ARG A 745 12.47 -29.40 -5.81
N ARG A 746 13.49 -29.74 -6.61
CA ARG A 746 13.83 -29.07 -7.87
C ARG A 746 12.81 -29.33 -8.99
N ASP A 747 12.86 -28.48 -10.01
CA ASP A 747 12.26 -28.82 -11.31
C ASP A 747 13.11 -29.95 -11.94
N THR A 748 12.62 -30.60 -12.99
CA THR A 748 13.33 -31.73 -13.58
C THR A 748 13.40 -31.66 -15.09
N PHE A 749 14.53 -32.11 -15.65
CA PHE A 749 14.61 -32.58 -17.01
C PHE A 749 14.30 -34.09 -17.05
N ILE A 750 13.58 -34.54 -18.07
CA ILE A 750 13.35 -35.95 -18.37
C ILE A 750 13.87 -36.22 -19.77
N ALA A 751 15.00 -36.91 -19.86
CA ALA A 751 15.60 -37.31 -21.12
C ALA A 751 15.15 -38.73 -21.48
N ILE A 752 14.45 -38.86 -22.60
CA ILE A 752 13.89 -40.12 -23.11
C ILE A 752 14.63 -40.46 -24.40
N ARG A 753 15.45 -41.51 -24.37
CA ARG A 753 16.32 -41.90 -25.48
C ARG A 753 16.06 -43.34 -25.93
N LEU A 754 15.99 -43.56 -27.24
CA LEU A 754 15.93 -44.89 -27.82
C LEU A 754 17.30 -45.59 -27.69
N VAL A 755 17.32 -46.81 -27.13
CA VAL A 755 18.58 -47.58 -26.94
C VAL A 755 19.04 -48.25 -28.24
N ASP A 756 18.10 -48.73 -29.06
CA ASP A 756 18.39 -49.44 -30.32
C ASP A 756 18.06 -48.56 -31.55
N GLU A 757 18.99 -48.39 -32.50
CA GLU A 757 18.81 -47.50 -33.68
C GLU A 757 17.73 -47.97 -34.69
N SER A 758 17.02 -49.07 -34.45
CA SER A 758 16.01 -49.62 -35.36
C SER A 758 14.64 -49.85 -34.70
N SER A 759 13.82 -48.79 -34.62
CA SER A 759 12.41 -48.91 -34.24
C SER A 759 11.47 -48.60 -35.42
N GLU A 760 10.47 -49.46 -35.62
CA GLU A 760 9.37 -49.24 -36.58
C GLU A 760 8.22 -48.41 -35.95
N SER A 761 8.29 -48.11 -34.64
CA SER A 761 7.27 -47.39 -33.89
C SER A 761 7.88 -46.31 -33.00
N ASP A 762 7.24 -45.14 -32.94
CA ASP A 762 7.75 -43.98 -32.20
C ASP A 762 7.50 -44.11 -30.68
N LEU A 763 8.27 -44.98 -30.03
CA LEU A 763 8.16 -45.28 -28.60
C LEU A 763 8.54 -44.10 -27.72
N VAL A 764 9.56 -43.33 -28.13
CA VAL A 764 10.03 -42.12 -27.45
C VAL A 764 8.92 -41.07 -27.44
N PHE A 765 8.28 -40.80 -28.58
CA PHE A 765 7.14 -39.88 -28.65
C PHE A 765 5.99 -40.33 -27.75
N LYS A 766 5.63 -41.61 -27.73
CA LYS A 766 4.52 -42.12 -26.90
C LYS A 766 4.76 -41.92 -25.40
N LEU A 767 5.98 -42.17 -24.93
CA LEU A 767 6.34 -41.93 -23.52
C LEU A 767 6.37 -40.44 -23.21
N ALA A 768 6.99 -39.63 -24.09
CA ALA A 768 7.01 -38.18 -23.94
C ALA A 768 5.59 -37.58 -23.88
N GLU A 769 4.71 -38.02 -24.79
CA GLU A 769 3.30 -37.61 -24.82
C GLU A 769 2.57 -38.01 -23.53
N THR A 770 2.87 -39.18 -22.97
CA THR A 770 2.29 -39.63 -21.69
C THR A 770 2.65 -38.69 -20.54
N TYR A 771 3.93 -38.34 -20.41
CA TYR A 771 4.40 -37.42 -19.35
C TYR A 771 3.89 -35.99 -19.55
N LEU A 772 3.81 -35.52 -20.80
CA LEU A 772 3.22 -34.21 -21.11
C LEU A 772 1.72 -34.15 -20.81
N GLN A 773 0.98 -35.21 -21.12
CA GLN A 773 -0.46 -35.30 -20.79
C GLN A 773 -0.67 -35.37 -19.28
N TRP A 774 0.18 -36.10 -18.55
CA TRP A 774 0.18 -36.09 -17.09
C TRP A 774 0.42 -34.68 -16.55
N ALA A 775 1.49 -34.00 -17.00
CA ALA A 775 1.85 -32.67 -16.54
C ALA A 775 0.74 -31.65 -16.82
N SER A 776 0.14 -31.69 -18.01
CA SER A 776 -1.02 -30.87 -18.37
C SER A 776 -2.22 -31.11 -17.45
N ARG A 777 -2.57 -32.37 -17.18
CA ARG A 777 -3.70 -32.74 -16.31
C ARG A 777 -3.47 -32.32 -14.86
N MET A 778 -2.23 -32.46 -14.38
CA MET A 778 -1.82 -32.03 -13.04
C MET A 778 -1.50 -30.54 -12.95
N GLN A 779 -1.61 -29.78 -14.05
CA GLN A 779 -1.28 -28.35 -14.14
C GLN A 779 0.16 -28.03 -13.73
N TYR A 780 1.08 -28.90 -14.14
CA TYR A 780 2.51 -28.65 -14.07
C TYR A 780 2.96 -27.86 -15.29
N GLY A 781 3.94 -26.98 -15.12
CA GLY A 781 4.62 -26.38 -16.26
C GLY A 781 5.41 -27.46 -17.01
N PHE A 782 5.44 -27.41 -18.34
CA PHE A 782 6.29 -28.30 -19.13
C PHE A 782 6.81 -27.61 -20.38
N ARG A 783 8.01 -28.00 -20.82
CA ARG A 783 8.61 -27.56 -22.09
C ARG A 783 9.34 -28.72 -22.77
N VAL A 784 9.34 -28.75 -24.10
CA VAL A 784 10.19 -29.68 -24.88
C VAL A 784 11.49 -28.97 -25.19
N ILE A 785 12.57 -29.40 -24.54
CA ILE A 785 13.89 -28.76 -24.57
C ILE A 785 14.74 -29.23 -25.75
N HIS A 786 14.60 -30.49 -26.12
CA HIS A 786 15.33 -31.10 -27.22
C HIS A 786 14.44 -32.15 -27.89
N GLU A 787 14.48 -32.20 -29.22
CA GLU A 787 13.88 -33.28 -30.01
C GLU A 787 14.82 -33.61 -31.17
N GLU A 788 15.26 -34.87 -31.23
CA GLU A 788 16.04 -35.41 -32.34
C GLU A 788 15.27 -36.51 -33.06
N GLU A 789 15.14 -36.38 -34.39
CA GLU A 789 14.50 -37.38 -35.24
C GLU A 789 15.50 -38.51 -35.55
N ALA A 790 15.10 -39.77 -35.34
CA ALA A 790 15.85 -40.91 -35.85
C ALA A 790 15.62 -41.09 -37.35
N ASN A 791 14.39 -40.86 -37.79
CA ASN A 791 13.95 -40.87 -39.18
C ASN A 791 12.63 -40.09 -39.30
N ALA A 792 12.06 -40.03 -40.51
CA ALA A 792 10.82 -39.30 -40.77
C ALA A 792 9.60 -39.74 -39.94
N THR A 793 9.63 -40.93 -39.31
CA THR A 793 8.51 -41.50 -38.56
C THR A 793 8.76 -41.68 -37.06
N CYS A 794 10.00 -41.62 -36.56
CA CYS A 794 10.35 -41.93 -35.17
C CYS A 794 11.36 -40.94 -34.55
N LEU A 795 11.22 -40.66 -33.26
CA LEU A 795 12.17 -39.86 -32.48
C LEU A 795 13.29 -40.73 -31.90
N ARG A 796 14.53 -40.21 -31.97
CA ARG A 796 15.71 -40.79 -31.32
C ARG A 796 15.75 -40.40 -29.85
N GLU A 797 15.50 -39.12 -29.59
CA GLU A 797 15.62 -38.54 -28.25
C GLU A 797 14.66 -37.36 -28.08
N VAL A 798 14.10 -37.25 -26.88
CA VAL A 798 13.34 -36.09 -26.42
C VAL A 798 13.78 -35.74 -25.02
N VAL A 799 14.05 -34.46 -24.77
CA VAL A 799 14.25 -33.94 -23.42
C VAL A 799 13.09 -33.03 -23.07
N LEU A 800 12.39 -33.36 -22.00
CA LEU A 800 11.32 -32.56 -21.43
C LEU A 800 11.86 -31.80 -20.21
N GLU A 801 11.39 -30.59 -19.98
CA GLU A 801 11.48 -29.93 -18.69
C GLU A 801 10.10 -29.95 -18.07
N ILE A 802 9.99 -30.38 -16.82
CA ILE A 802 8.75 -30.32 -16.03
C ILE A 802 9.01 -29.38 -14.86
N SER A 803 8.32 -28.25 -14.88
CA SER A 803 8.37 -27.23 -13.84
C SER A 803 7.27 -27.51 -12.84
N GLY A 804 7.71 -28.17 -11.79
CA GLY A 804 6.93 -28.72 -10.72
C GLY A 804 7.79 -28.64 -9.45
N PRO A 805 7.30 -28.25 -8.28
CA PRO A 805 7.93 -28.44 -7.02
C PRO A 805 7.99 -29.94 -6.97
N ALA A 806 9.20 -30.40 -6.64
CA ALA A 806 9.63 -31.78 -6.81
C ALA A 806 8.93 -32.45 -7.96
N ALA A 807 8.93 -31.77 -9.10
CA ALA A 807 8.90 -32.51 -10.33
C ALA A 807 10.04 -33.52 -10.29
N HIS A 808 11.23 -33.14 -9.80
CA HIS A 808 12.33 -34.08 -9.64
C HIS A 808 11.96 -35.23 -8.70
N GLY A 809 11.58 -34.97 -7.44
CA GLY A 809 11.20 -36.04 -6.50
C GLY A 809 9.99 -36.88 -6.92
N ILE A 810 9.04 -36.34 -7.69
CA ILE A 810 7.92 -37.12 -8.25
C ILE A 810 8.40 -38.06 -9.36
N PHE A 811 9.22 -37.55 -10.28
CA PHE A 811 9.64 -38.31 -11.45
C PHE A 811 10.88 -39.15 -11.21
N HIS A 812 11.64 -38.93 -10.13
CA HIS A 812 12.91 -39.59 -9.88
C HIS A 812 12.83 -41.11 -10.03
N GLY A 813 11.72 -41.72 -9.60
CA GLY A 813 11.49 -43.14 -9.79
C GLY A 813 11.43 -43.59 -11.26
N GLU A 814 10.97 -42.76 -12.19
CA GLU A 814 10.89 -43.07 -13.62
C GLU A 814 12.26 -43.21 -14.30
N GLU A 815 13.35 -43.04 -13.57
CA GLU A 815 14.70 -43.28 -14.07
C GLU A 815 14.99 -44.77 -14.28
N GLY A 816 15.38 -45.15 -15.49
CA GLY A 816 15.78 -46.52 -15.82
C GLY A 816 15.43 -46.94 -17.25
N GLU A 817 15.49 -48.25 -17.51
CA GLU A 817 15.13 -48.82 -18.81
C GLU A 817 13.66 -49.25 -18.88
N HIS A 818 13.03 -48.93 -20.01
CA HIS A 818 11.64 -49.26 -20.34
C HIS A 818 11.64 -50.29 -21.48
N GLU A 819 11.26 -51.53 -21.16
CA GLU A 819 11.26 -52.66 -22.10
C GLU A 819 9.92 -52.75 -22.85
N PHE A 820 9.94 -52.62 -24.17
CA PHE A 820 8.80 -52.77 -25.07
C PHE A 820 8.88 -54.12 -25.80
N VAL A 821 7.88 -54.96 -25.59
CA VAL A 821 7.80 -56.32 -26.16
C VAL A 821 6.74 -56.37 -27.25
N PHE A 822 7.17 -56.68 -28.47
CA PHE A 822 6.32 -56.85 -29.65
C PHE A 822 6.22 -58.32 -30.06
N GLY A 823 5.00 -58.78 -30.36
CA GLY A 823 4.71 -60.10 -30.92
C GLY A 823 4.12 -61.11 -29.92
N LYS A 824 3.06 -61.81 -30.33
CA LYS A 824 2.47 -62.96 -29.63
C LYS A 824 1.67 -63.84 -30.59
N THR A 825 2.29 -64.30 -31.68
CA THR A 825 1.68 -65.31 -32.56
C THR A 825 2.77 -66.21 -33.10
N SER A 826 2.46 -67.50 -33.34
CA SER A 826 3.40 -68.57 -33.74
C SER A 826 4.19 -68.32 -35.05
N ARG A 827 4.02 -67.15 -35.68
CA ARG A 827 4.60 -66.77 -36.99
C ARG A 827 5.48 -65.52 -36.97
N GLN A 828 5.67 -64.81 -35.85
CA GLN A 828 6.57 -63.66 -35.77
C GLN A 828 7.54 -63.76 -34.57
N PRO A 829 8.85 -63.49 -34.75
CA PRO A 829 9.81 -63.52 -33.66
C PRO A 829 9.54 -62.40 -32.65
N ARG A 830 9.66 -62.71 -31.35
CA ARG A 830 9.55 -61.72 -30.26
C ARG A 830 10.67 -60.69 -30.43
N ARG A 831 10.30 -59.42 -30.51
CA ARG A 831 11.25 -58.30 -30.58
C ARG A 831 11.11 -57.46 -29.32
N ASN A 832 12.20 -57.34 -28.58
CA ASN A 832 12.32 -56.44 -27.45
C ASN A 832 12.98 -55.14 -27.94
N ARG A 833 12.50 -54.01 -27.43
CA ARG A 833 13.05 -52.67 -27.67
C ARG A 833 13.16 -51.97 -26.34
N PHE A 834 14.21 -51.18 -26.17
CA PHE A 834 14.46 -50.48 -24.91
C PHE A 834 14.45 -48.97 -25.14
N VAL A 835 13.80 -48.26 -24.24
CA VAL A 835 13.88 -46.81 -24.12
C VAL A 835 14.50 -46.51 -22.76
N SER A 836 15.55 -45.70 -22.74
CA SER A 836 16.16 -45.22 -21.52
C SER A 836 15.48 -43.91 -21.13
N VAL A 837 15.06 -43.81 -19.86
CA VAL A 837 14.56 -42.58 -19.26
C VAL A 837 15.54 -42.16 -18.19
N ARG A 838 16.00 -40.91 -18.27
CA ARG A 838 16.83 -40.27 -17.24
C ARG A 838 16.08 -39.09 -16.67
N VAL A 839 16.16 -38.93 -15.36
CA VAL A 839 15.49 -37.86 -14.63
C VAL A 839 16.58 -37.04 -13.95
N LEU A 840 16.71 -35.78 -14.38
CA LEU A 840 17.82 -34.90 -13.99
C LEU A 840 17.23 -33.69 -13.27
N GLY A 841 17.58 -33.48 -12.00
CA GLY A 841 17.21 -32.26 -11.29
C GLY A 841 17.82 -31.03 -11.97
N THR A 842 17.06 -29.94 -12.07
CA THR A 842 17.63 -28.68 -12.58
C THR A 842 18.73 -28.21 -11.62
N PRO A 843 19.92 -27.83 -12.13
CA PRO A 843 21.07 -27.53 -11.27
C PRO A 843 20.80 -26.29 -10.42
N ALA A 844 21.37 -26.23 -9.22
CA ALA A 844 21.44 -24.98 -8.48
C ALA A 844 22.31 -24.00 -9.28
N THR A 845 21.91 -22.74 -9.39
CA THR A 845 22.57 -21.76 -10.26
C THR A 845 24.02 -21.43 -9.87
N GLU A 846 24.50 -21.96 -8.74
CA GLU A 846 25.86 -21.85 -8.23
C GLU A 846 26.83 -22.89 -8.85
N ASP A 847 26.32 -23.94 -9.49
CA ASP A 847 27.14 -25.05 -10.02
C ASP A 847 27.53 -24.91 -11.51
N LEU A 848 27.07 -23.84 -12.17
CA LEU A 848 27.36 -23.56 -13.58
C LEU A 848 28.78 -22.97 -13.72
N GLN A 849 29.79 -23.83 -13.88
CA GLN A 849 31.14 -23.39 -14.28
C GLN A 849 31.14 -22.85 -15.71
N SER A 850 32.26 -22.25 -16.16
CA SER A 850 32.37 -21.66 -17.50
C SER A 850 32.06 -22.68 -18.63
N VAL A 851 30.86 -22.60 -19.19
CA VAL A 851 30.42 -23.40 -20.34
C VAL A 851 30.67 -22.62 -21.64
N GLN A 852 31.18 -23.29 -22.67
CA GLN A 852 31.26 -22.72 -24.02
C GLN A 852 30.00 -23.12 -24.80
N VAL A 853 29.27 -22.13 -25.32
CA VAL A 853 28.07 -22.37 -26.12
C VAL A 853 28.30 -22.01 -27.58
N ARG A 854 27.86 -22.89 -28.50
CA ARG A 854 27.92 -22.71 -29.95
C ARG A 854 26.54 -22.89 -30.57
N LYS A 855 26.20 -22.06 -31.55
CA LYS A 855 24.91 -22.12 -32.25
C LYS A 855 25.07 -22.42 -33.74
N LYS A 856 24.15 -23.22 -34.27
CA LYS A 856 24.02 -23.48 -35.70
C LYS A 856 22.55 -23.58 -36.09
N ALA A 857 22.15 -22.88 -37.15
CA ALA A 857 20.79 -22.99 -37.67
C ALA A 857 20.53 -24.40 -38.22
N ALA A 858 19.38 -25.00 -37.89
CA ALA A 858 18.99 -26.33 -38.33
C ALA A 858 17.63 -26.29 -39.05
N LYS A 859 17.58 -26.72 -40.31
CA LYS A 859 16.31 -26.86 -41.04
C LYS A 859 15.66 -28.21 -40.71
N ALA A 860 15.08 -28.31 -39.52
CA ALA A 860 14.35 -29.51 -39.07
C ALA A 860 12.91 -29.14 -38.67
N LYS A 861 11.95 -30.01 -39.00
CA LYS A 861 10.56 -29.87 -38.57
C LYS A 861 10.42 -30.37 -37.13
N SER A 862 9.44 -29.83 -36.41
CA SER A 862 9.13 -30.22 -35.04
C SER A 862 7.89 -31.08 -34.96
N ARG A 863 7.93 -32.16 -34.17
CA ARG A 863 6.73 -32.96 -33.88
C ARG A 863 5.86 -32.31 -32.80
N PHE A 864 6.48 -31.59 -31.86
CA PHE A 864 5.78 -30.89 -30.77
C PHE A 864 5.53 -29.39 -31.03
N GLY A 865 5.84 -28.84 -32.21
CA GLY A 865 5.68 -27.40 -32.51
C GLY A 865 5.79 -27.01 -33.99
N LYS A 866 5.67 -25.70 -34.30
CA LYS A 866 5.83 -25.15 -35.68
C LYS A 866 6.97 -24.11 -35.69
N GLY A 867 7.97 -24.26 -36.57
CA GLY A 867 9.06 -23.27 -36.71
C GLY A 867 10.39 -23.86 -37.22
N ILE A 868 11.37 -23.00 -37.52
CA ILE A 868 12.76 -23.39 -37.81
C ILE A 868 13.45 -23.66 -36.46
N ARG A 869 14.21 -24.75 -36.38
CA ARG A 869 14.93 -25.15 -35.17
C ARG A 869 16.34 -24.58 -35.13
N THR A 870 16.83 -24.26 -33.94
CA THR A 870 18.22 -23.89 -33.72
C THR A 870 18.90 -25.04 -32.99
N ARG A 871 20.09 -25.41 -33.46
CA ARG A 871 20.97 -26.35 -32.78
C ARG A 871 21.91 -25.55 -31.89
N THR A 872 21.83 -25.77 -30.58
CA THR A 872 22.71 -25.14 -29.59
C THR A 872 23.51 -26.23 -28.90
N THR A 873 24.83 -26.09 -28.89
CA THR A 873 25.75 -27.04 -28.26
C THR A 873 26.44 -26.35 -27.10
N ALA A 874 26.25 -26.87 -25.89
CA ALA A 874 26.96 -26.47 -24.69
C ALA A 874 28.10 -27.45 -24.41
N THR A 875 29.28 -26.95 -24.05
CA THR A 875 30.49 -27.74 -23.81
C THR A 875 31.21 -27.33 -22.54
N GLN A 876 31.57 -28.31 -21.70
CA GLN A 876 32.36 -28.14 -20.48
C GLN A 876 33.36 -29.30 -20.38
N GLY A 877 34.66 -28.99 -20.55
CA GLY A 877 35.70 -30.02 -20.62
C GLY A 877 35.53 -30.96 -21.82
N GLN A 878 35.44 -32.27 -21.58
CA GLN A 878 35.14 -33.29 -22.61
C GLN A 878 33.63 -33.61 -22.75
N ARG A 879 32.78 -33.03 -21.90
CA ARG A 879 31.32 -33.27 -21.91
C ARG A 879 30.63 -32.21 -22.75
N SER A 880 29.61 -32.62 -23.51
CA SER A 880 28.83 -31.73 -24.37
C SER A 880 27.38 -32.16 -24.44
N VAL A 881 26.47 -31.21 -24.34
CA VAL A 881 25.04 -31.41 -24.59
C VAL A 881 24.65 -30.62 -25.83
N GLU A 882 23.83 -31.24 -26.67
CA GLU A 882 23.25 -30.59 -27.84
C GLU A 882 21.73 -30.49 -27.66
N ILE A 883 21.19 -29.28 -27.76
CA ILE A 883 19.74 -29.07 -27.79
C ILE A 883 19.30 -28.67 -29.20
N LEU A 884 18.26 -29.34 -29.69
CA LEU A 884 17.60 -29.04 -30.95
C LEU A 884 16.16 -28.65 -30.66
N ASN A 885 15.88 -27.35 -30.68
CA ASN A 885 14.56 -26.80 -30.32
C ASN A 885 14.25 -25.54 -31.14
N SER A 886 13.10 -24.91 -30.85
CA SER A 886 12.68 -23.66 -31.48
C SER A 886 12.99 -22.40 -30.65
N PHE A 887 13.73 -22.53 -29.55
CA PHE A 887 14.11 -21.40 -28.70
C PHE A 887 15.08 -20.47 -29.44
N GLN A 888 15.07 -19.19 -29.08
CA GLN A 888 15.90 -18.16 -29.74
C GLN A 888 16.71 -17.37 -28.71
N GLY A 889 17.85 -16.82 -29.13
CA GLY A 889 18.64 -15.92 -28.29
C GLY A 889 19.26 -16.62 -27.07
N THR A 890 19.25 -15.94 -25.93
CA THR A 890 19.88 -16.35 -24.66
C THR A 890 19.16 -17.51 -23.98
N GLU A 891 17.85 -17.68 -24.20
CA GLU A 891 17.06 -18.77 -23.62
C GLU A 891 17.58 -20.15 -24.04
N ALA A 892 17.99 -20.30 -25.30
CA ALA A 892 18.60 -21.55 -25.77
C ALA A 892 19.98 -21.82 -25.15
N ASP A 893 20.71 -20.77 -24.76
CA ASP A 893 22.03 -20.91 -24.14
C ASP A 893 21.88 -21.32 -22.68
N GLU A 894 21.08 -20.58 -21.92
CA GLU A 894 20.78 -20.85 -20.52
C GLU A 894 20.19 -22.26 -20.33
N THR A 895 19.32 -22.69 -21.25
CA THR A 895 18.74 -24.03 -21.21
C THR A 895 19.77 -25.11 -21.55
N ALA A 896 20.67 -24.87 -22.52
CA ALA A 896 21.72 -25.83 -22.87
C ALA A 896 22.76 -25.96 -21.73
N GLU A 897 23.09 -24.85 -21.08
CA GLU A 897 23.98 -24.78 -19.93
C GLU A 897 23.38 -25.50 -18.71
N ALA A 898 22.10 -25.23 -18.40
CA ALA A 898 21.39 -25.89 -17.31
C ALA A 898 21.27 -27.39 -17.53
N LEU A 899 20.97 -27.84 -18.76
CA LEU A 899 20.90 -29.26 -19.08
C LEU A 899 22.28 -29.93 -19.02
N LEU A 900 23.35 -29.26 -19.48
CA LEU A 900 24.71 -29.76 -19.37
C LEU A 900 25.14 -29.92 -17.91
N ALA A 901 24.86 -28.93 -17.06
CA ALA A 901 25.16 -29.03 -15.64
C ALA A 901 24.35 -30.13 -14.93
N ALA A 902 23.06 -30.29 -15.28
CA ALA A 902 22.24 -31.40 -14.78
C ALA A 902 22.83 -32.77 -15.17
N GLU A 903 23.28 -32.94 -16.43
CA GLU A 903 23.94 -34.17 -16.87
C GLU A 903 25.27 -34.40 -16.16
N VAL A 904 26.05 -33.34 -15.90
CA VAL A 904 27.34 -33.43 -15.18
C VAL A 904 27.11 -33.89 -13.74
N GLU A 905 26.19 -33.25 -13.02
CA GLU A 905 25.84 -33.59 -11.64
C GLU A 905 25.33 -35.03 -11.53
N HIS A 906 24.51 -35.46 -12.49
CA HIS A 906 23.95 -36.80 -12.55
C HIS A 906 24.97 -37.90 -12.86
N CYS A 907 25.91 -37.65 -13.79
CA CYS A 907 26.99 -38.58 -14.12
C CYS A 907 27.97 -38.80 -12.95
N ASP A 908 28.13 -37.82 -12.08
CA ASP A 908 29.01 -37.93 -10.92
C ASP A 908 28.35 -38.71 -9.76
N LYS A 909 27.01 -38.85 -9.80
CA LYS A 909 26.19 -39.59 -8.82
C LYS A 909 25.81 -41.01 -9.27
N SER A 910 25.60 -41.26 -10.57
CA SER A 910 25.11 -42.56 -11.06
C SER A 910 26.24 -43.60 -11.23
N LYS A 911 26.13 -44.72 -10.50
CA LYS A 911 26.82 -45.97 -10.80
C LYS A 911 25.88 -46.85 -11.59
N ASP A 912 26.20 -47.11 -12.87
CA ASP A 912 25.59 -48.10 -13.78
C ASP A 912 24.24 -48.69 -13.33
N SER A 913 23.12 -48.10 -13.78
CA SER A 913 21.79 -48.67 -13.60
C SER A 913 21.15 -49.05 -14.94
N SER A 914 21.61 -50.14 -15.54
CA SER A 914 20.91 -50.83 -16.64
C SER A 914 19.72 -51.65 -16.11
N THR A 915 18.90 -51.04 -15.26
CA THR A 915 17.80 -51.72 -14.57
C THR A 915 16.50 -51.45 -15.31
N VAL A 916 15.83 -52.51 -15.76
CA VAL A 916 14.51 -52.40 -16.40
C VAL A 916 13.46 -52.12 -15.33
N ILE A 917 12.93 -50.91 -15.29
CA ILE A 917 11.93 -50.49 -14.30
C ILE A 917 10.50 -50.75 -14.75
N ARG A 918 10.23 -50.78 -16.07
CA ARG A 918 8.88 -51.06 -16.60
C ARG A 918 8.88 -51.86 -17.89
N LYS A 919 7.91 -52.78 -18.02
CA LYS A 919 7.71 -53.64 -19.19
C LYS A 919 6.35 -53.39 -19.85
N TYR A 920 6.36 -53.21 -21.16
CA TYR A 920 5.19 -52.89 -21.99
C TYR A 920 4.95 -53.99 -23.03
N GLN A 921 3.87 -54.75 -22.91
CA GLN A 921 3.43 -55.68 -23.96
C GLN A 921 2.53 -54.97 -24.97
N MET A 922 2.90 -54.98 -26.25
CA MET A 922 2.23 -54.21 -27.31
C MET A 922 1.24 -55.03 -28.18
N SER A 923 1.04 -56.34 -27.93
CA SER A 923 0.18 -57.21 -28.77
C SER A 923 -0.42 -58.42 -28.03
N PRO A 924 -1.53 -59.00 -28.52
CA PRO A 924 -2.90 -58.46 -28.60
C PRO A 924 -3.53 -58.19 -27.22
N THR A 925 -2.95 -58.76 -26.16
CA THR A 925 -3.28 -58.47 -24.76
C THR A 925 -2.27 -57.44 -24.24
N ALA A 926 -2.49 -56.17 -24.56
CA ALA A 926 -1.59 -55.12 -24.08
C ALA A 926 -1.58 -55.11 -22.55
N SER A 927 -0.40 -55.06 -21.95
CA SER A 927 -0.24 -54.95 -20.50
C SER A 927 1.00 -54.12 -20.20
N ILE A 928 0.95 -53.42 -19.07
CA ILE A 928 2.08 -52.65 -18.56
C ILE A 928 2.34 -53.20 -17.17
N LYS A 929 3.61 -53.54 -16.89
CA LYS A 929 4.04 -54.03 -15.57
C LYS A 929 5.21 -53.21 -15.09
N ASP A 930 5.02 -52.54 -13.97
CA ASP A 930 6.10 -51.90 -13.24
C ASP A 930 6.82 -52.93 -12.37
N GLN A 931 8.15 -52.95 -12.39
CA GLN A 931 8.94 -53.91 -11.60
C GLN A 931 9.06 -53.48 -10.13
N ARG A 932 8.87 -52.20 -9.83
CA ARG A 932 8.97 -51.63 -8.48
C ARG A 932 7.69 -51.84 -7.69
N VAL A 933 6.56 -51.74 -8.38
CA VAL A 933 5.21 -51.88 -7.80
C VAL A 933 4.41 -52.95 -8.56
N PRO A 934 4.77 -54.24 -8.41
CA PRO A 934 4.22 -55.33 -9.22
C PRO A 934 2.72 -55.59 -8.97
N ASP A 935 2.19 -55.09 -7.85
CA ASP A 935 0.80 -55.28 -7.43
C ASP A 935 -0.16 -54.19 -7.93
N VAL A 936 0.35 -53.14 -8.58
CA VAL A 936 -0.47 -52.06 -9.16
C VAL A 936 -0.94 -52.46 -10.56
N ASP A 937 -2.26 -52.49 -10.79
CA ASP A 937 -2.82 -52.84 -12.10
C ASP A 937 -2.86 -51.63 -13.04
N ILE A 938 -2.06 -51.67 -14.10
CA ILE A 938 -1.86 -50.54 -15.02
C ILE A 938 -2.67 -50.77 -16.30
N SER A 939 -3.80 -50.06 -16.44
CA SER A 939 -4.57 -49.99 -17.68
C SER A 939 -3.72 -49.36 -18.79
N PRO A 940 -3.37 -50.10 -19.87
CA PRO A 940 -2.56 -49.53 -20.95
C PRO A 940 -3.25 -48.33 -21.62
N ARG A 941 -4.58 -48.35 -21.74
CA ARG A 941 -5.33 -47.24 -22.35
C ARG A 941 -5.33 -45.98 -21.48
N SER A 942 -5.34 -46.14 -20.16
CA SER A 942 -5.30 -45.01 -19.22
C SER A 942 -3.89 -44.46 -19.12
N PHE A 943 -2.89 -45.35 -19.03
CA PHE A 943 -1.47 -45.00 -19.02
C PHE A 943 -1.10 -44.09 -20.20
N TRP A 944 -1.40 -44.52 -21.45
CA TRP A 944 -1.10 -43.72 -22.65
C TRP A 944 -1.92 -42.42 -22.78
N ARG A 945 -2.87 -42.17 -21.87
CA ARG A 945 -3.61 -40.90 -21.75
C ARG A 945 -3.05 -39.99 -20.65
N GLY A 946 -1.90 -40.34 -20.08
CA GLY A 946 -1.29 -39.61 -18.97
C GLY A 946 -1.81 -40.00 -17.58
N ASP A 947 -2.60 -41.08 -17.46
CA ASP A 947 -3.12 -41.58 -16.19
C ASP A 947 -2.11 -42.50 -15.49
N ILE A 948 -1.09 -41.88 -14.89
CA ILE A 948 0.04 -42.57 -14.23
C ILE A 948 0.15 -42.21 -12.75
N ASP A 949 -0.86 -41.55 -12.17
CA ASP A 949 -0.79 -40.98 -10.82
C ASP A 949 -0.59 -42.04 -9.75
N GLU A 950 -1.37 -43.11 -9.85
CA GLU A 950 -1.32 -44.24 -8.92
C GLU A 950 0.05 -44.91 -8.94
N LEU A 951 0.70 -44.92 -10.11
CA LEU A 951 2.02 -45.48 -10.28
C LEU A 951 3.10 -44.57 -9.69
N LEU A 952 3.05 -43.26 -9.97
CA LEU A 952 4.00 -42.30 -9.40
C LEU A 952 3.87 -42.27 -7.88
N HIS A 953 2.63 -42.27 -7.36
CA HIS A 953 2.35 -42.31 -5.94
C HIS A 953 2.86 -43.60 -5.28
N ALA A 954 2.55 -44.79 -5.82
CA ALA A 954 2.98 -46.06 -5.25
C ALA A 954 4.51 -46.20 -5.19
N VAL A 955 5.22 -45.64 -6.17
CA VAL A 955 6.68 -45.58 -6.17
C VAL A 955 7.19 -44.66 -5.06
N ILE A 956 6.61 -43.47 -4.92
CA ILE A 956 7.01 -42.51 -3.88
C ILE A 956 6.73 -43.05 -2.48
N SER A 957 5.60 -43.75 -2.30
CA SER A 957 5.25 -44.39 -1.02
C SER A 957 6.05 -45.65 -0.69
N SER A 958 6.64 -46.33 -1.67
CA SER A 958 7.47 -47.53 -1.43
C SER A 958 8.94 -47.21 -1.20
N GLN A 959 9.37 -45.98 -1.48
CA GLN A 959 10.72 -45.48 -1.18
C GLN A 959 10.85 -44.91 0.25
N SER A 960 9.74 -44.75 0.96
CA SER A 960 9.66 -44.21 2.33
C SER A 960 9.49 -45.27 3.43
N GLU A 961 9.32 -46.55 3.07
CA GLU A 961 9.45 -47.74 3.94
C GLU A 961 10.87 -48.30 3.89
#